data_AF-A0A3P9PPH5-F1
#
_entry.id   AF-A0A3P9PPH5-F1
#
_cell.length_a   1.000
_cell.length_b   1.000
_cell.length_c   1.000
_cell.angle_alpha   90.00
_cell.angle_beta   90.00
_cell.angle_gamma   90.00
#
_symmetry.space_group_name_H-M   'P 1'
#
loop_
_entity.id
_entity.type
_entity.pdbx_description
1 polymer ?
#
loop_
_entity_poly.entity_id
_entity_poly.type
_entity_poly.pdbx_seq_one_letter_code
_entity_poly.pdbx_strand_id
1 'polypeptide(L)'
;MALVTTDNLKAELKTFEIACKDDSVLDKMVELCICNRLDTDQVLLEWLAYSTTKDGLELTLNNLEHFQHEVLNKKSKSKSSSWKDESYYRTRDIHSLEELIKAEEEEENLLDSYSTPGKSSQKRVLSTPEHPQSKRTTALLTSPGLLLSPANFSPSVTPSQKYSQRSGKGEVVVSFGAVQGARWTGRQDPGADVQVNLLEQPDESLRSGYKYMFQRLRDVRNVLSEKIEEIGEKLRSRFSIEEFSAVSLPAQDSITVLGQICCDSNGKLNAQSVLLEAGPEHGGQLVPVDLSELKQYSLFPGQVVLMEGMNTTGRKLVASKLYEGDPLPFHSTGAKMENIEVAEPLNILVACGPYTPSDSLTFDPLIDLINVIVRDRPDVCLLFGPFVDSKHEQIEKAKVTETFETIFYRCIDSIVDGTRSVGCHLVFVPAQRDVHHEFIYPQPPFTLPNLSKDQTQAQRVTLVPDPCTLLIDGVTFGLTSSDILFHMGAEEISCGTSSDRFSRILNHMLTQRSFYPLYPPAEEVNMDYEKFQIHGQMLVTPDILVVPSELRYFVKDVAGCVCVNPGRLTKGQVGGTYGRLLIQRSAAPEDGKRESPCLTAQVKLESLPLSLLFTCPLERRTAGCKEMINQTNMCTLVTYRVCFLLFFTWFNVELRGQTPSASSTSHPL
;
A
#
# COMPACT_ATOMS: atom_id res chain seq x y z
N MET A 1 -2.51 -22.28 36.13
CA MET A 1 -2.22 -22.01 37.56
C MET A 1 -2.84 -23.14 38.35
N ALA A 2 -2.06 -23.81 39.20
CA ALA A 2 -2.60 -24.84 40.09
C ALA A 2 -3.60 -24.19 41.06
N LEU A 3 -4.66 -24.90 41.44
CA LEU A 3 -5.60 -24.42 42.45
C LEU A 3 -4.87 -24.28 43.79
N VAL A 4 -4.75 -23.05 44.28
CA VAL A 4 -4.18 -22.76 45.61
C VAL A 4 -5.22 -23.20 46.65
N THR A 5 -4.93 -24.30 47.35
CA THR A 5 -5.74 -24.82 48.46
C THR A 5 -5.02 -24.60 49.78
N THR A 6 -5.78 -24.52 50.87
CA THR A 6 -5.25 -24.40 52.25
C THR A 6 -4.33 -25.57 52.60
N ASP A 7 -4.63 -26.78 52.11
CA ASP A 7 -3.82 -27.98 52.34
C ASP A 7 -2.43 -27.89 51.69
N ASN A 8 -2.33 -27.30 50.49
CA ASN A 8 -1.05 -27.11 49.81
C ASN A 8 -0.18 -26.08 50.55
N LEU A 9 -0.77 -24.97 51.01
CA LEU A 9 -0.08 -23.96 51.83
C LEU A 9 0.41 -24.54 53.16
N LYS A 10 -0.39 -25.40 53.80
CA LYS A 10 -0.03 -26.05 55.06
C LYS A 10 1.12 -27.05 54.90
N ALA A 11 1.17 -27.76 53.79
CA ALA A 11 2.28 -28.66 53.45
C ALA A 11 3.58 -27.87 53.27
N GLU A 12 3.55 -26.79 52.49
CA GLU A 12 4.74 -25.96 52.23
C GLU A 12 5.21 -25.20 53.48
N LEU A 13 4.30 -24.64 54.29
CA LEU A 13 4.67 -24.00 55.57
C LEU A 13 5.39 -24.96 56.52
N LYS A 14 5.04 -26.24 56.49
CA LYS A 14 5.70 -27.29 57.28
C LYS A 14 7.11 -27.58 56.77
N THR A 15 7.35 -27.48 55.46
CA THR A 15 8.69 -27.60 54.86
C THR A 15 9.64 -26.52 55.37
N PHE A 16 9.14 -25.32 55.63
CA PHE A 16 9.92 -24.17 56.13
C PHE A 16 9.89 -24.01 57.67
N GLU A 17 9.38 -25.00 58.41
CA GLU A 17 9.26 -25.00 59.88
C GLU A 17 8.52 -23.77 60.48
N ILE A 18 7.64 -23.13 59.70
CA ILE A 18 6.87 -21.98 60.17
C ILE A 18 5.64 -22.46 60.95
N ALA A 19 5.59 -22.15 62.24
CA ALA A 19 4.47 -22.53 63.10
C ALA A 19 3.22 -21.66 62.81
N CYS A 20 2.24 -22.21 62.07
CA CYS A 20 0.92 -21.60 61.91
C CYS A 20 -0.02 -22.10 63.02
N LYS A 21 -0.46 -21.19 63.91
CA LYS A 21 -1.31 -21.53 65.07
C LYS A 21 -2.82 -21.46 64.79
N ASP A 22 -3.23 -20.65 63.82
CA ASP A 22 -4.63 -20.39 63.49
C ASP A 22 -4.94 -20.64 62.00
N ASP A 23 -6.04 -21.34 61.70
CA ASP A 23 -6.46 -21.62 60.31
C ASP A 23 -6.90 -20.33 59.57
N SER A 24 -7.29 -19.28 60.29
CA SER A 24 -7.65 -17.97 59.73
C SER A 24 -6.47 -17.27 59.01
N VAL A 25 -5.24 -17.56 59.44
CA VAL A 25 -4.01 -17.06 58.81
C VAL A 25 -3.82 -17.71 57.44
N LEU A 26 -4.13 -19.01 57.31
CA LEU A 26 -4.05 -19.74 56.04
C LEU A 26 -5.08 -19.21 55.04
N ASP A 27 -6.31 -18.95 55.49
CA ASP A 27 -7.36 -18.36 54.65
C ASP A 27 -6.93 -16.99 54.12
N LYS A 28 -6.28 -16.17 54.96
CA LYS A 28 -5.76 -14.87 54.51
C LYS A 28 -4.61 -15.02 53.52
N MET A 29 -3.74 -16.02 53.67
CA MET A 29 -2.68 -16.28 52.68
C MET A 29 -3.24 -16.76 51.34
N VAL A 30 -4.27 -17.62 51.35
CA VAL A 30 -4.99 -18.02 50.13
C VAL A 30 -5.61 -16.80 49.45
N GLU A 31 -6.26 -15.91 50.22
CA GLU A 31 -6.80 -14.65 49.71
C GLU A 31 -5.70 -13.79 49.05
N LEU A 32 -4.53 -13.69 49.66
CA LEU A 32 -3.39 -12.95 49.10
C LEU A 32 -2.84 -13.58 47.81
N CYS A 33 -2.77 -14.90 47.73
CA CYS A 33 -2.38 -15.62 46.50
C CYS A 33 -3.35 -15.31 45.36
N ILE A 34 -4.66 -15.38 45.63
CA ILE A 34 -5.71 -15.13 44.63
C ILE A 34 -5.68 -13.66 44.18
N CYS A 35 -5.67 -12.72 45.13
CA CYS A 35 -5.71 -11.28 44.83
C CYS A 35 -4.49 -10.80 44.03
N ASN A 36 -3.32 -11.41 44.24
CA ASN A 36 -2.07 -10.98 43.60
C ASN A 36 -1.62 -11.90 42.44
N ARG A 37 -2.40 -12.93 42.10
CA ARG A 37 -2.08 -13.97 41.10
C ARG A 37 -0.71 -14.61 41.33
N LEU A 38 -0.43 -15.00 42.57
CA LEU A 38 0.82 -15.64 42.98
C LEU A 38 0.58 -17.12 43.30
N ASP A 39 1.53 -17.96 42.93
CA ASP A 39 1.53 -19.36 43.35
C ASP A 39 1.94 -19.48 44.83
N THR A 40 1.58 -20.60 45.47
CA THR A 40 1.84 -20.89 46.90
C THR A 40 3.30 -20.63 47.30
N ASP A 41 4.25 -21.14 46.51
CA ASP A 41 5.68 -21.04 46.79
C ASP A 41 6.17 -19.59 46.72
N GLN A 42 5.61 -18.81 45.79
CA GLN A 42 6.00 -17.41 45.59
C GLN A 42 5.57 -16.54 46.77
N VAL A 43 4.34 -16.72 47.28
CA VAL A 43 3.88 -15.98 48.47
C VAL A 43 4.69 -16.35 49.70
N LEU A 44 5.05 -17.63 49.85
CA LEU A 44 5.84 -18.09 50.99
C LEU A 44 7.28 -17.54 50.97
N LEU A 45 7.94 -17.56 49.82
CA LEU A 45 9.29 -16.98 49.66
C LEU A 45 9.29 -15.48 49.93
N GLU A 46 8.29 -14.75 49.46
CA GLU A 46 8.16 -13.31 49.69
C GLU A 46 7.85 -13.00 51.16
N TRP A 47 7.00 -13.81 51.80
CA TRP A 47 6.75 -13.70 53.24
C TRP A 47 8.01 -13.97 54.06
N LEU A 48 8.76 -15.02 53.73
CA LEU A 48 10.03 -15.36 54.39
C LEU A 48 11.06 -14.24 54.23
N ALA A 49 11.19 -13.68 53.03
CA ALA A 49 12.06 -12.53 52.78
C ALA A 49 11.64 -11.33 53.64
N TYR A 50 10.33 -11.02 53.68
CA TYR A 50 9.80 -9.93 54.50
C TYR A 50 10.04 -10.15 56.00
N SER A 51 9.73 -11.34 56.51
CA SER A 51 9.95 -11.70 57.92
C SER A 51 11.43 -11.57 58.30
N THR A 52 12.34 -12.02 57.44
CA THR A 52 13.80 -11.92 57.66
C THR A 52 14.27 -10.47 57.70
N THR A 53 13.74 -9.59 56.84
CA THR A 53 14.11 -8.16 56.83
C THR A 53 13.62 -7.36 58.04
N LYS A 54 12.70 -7.93 58.83
CA LYS A 54 12.08 -7.27 59.99
C LYS A 54 12.38 -8.02 61.31
N ASP A 55 13.56 -8.64 61.38
CA ASP A 55 14.06 -9.40 62.54
C ASP A 55 13.21 -10.61 62.95
N GLY A 56 12.70 -11.38 61.98
CA GLY A 56 12.07 -12.68 62.23
C GLY A 56 10.64 -12.59 62.76
N LEU A 57 9.77 -11.87 62.06
CA LEU A 57 8.36 -11.73 62.43
C LEU A 57 7.60 -13.08 62.39
N GLU A 58 6.85 -13.35 63.45
CA GLU A 58 5.92 -14.49 63.51
C GLU A 58 4.73 -14.30 62.55
N LEU A 59 4.26 -15.40 61.97
CA LEU A 59 3.13 -15.44 61.06
C LEU A 59 1.81 -15.23 61.83
N THR A 60 1.35 -13.99 61.88
CA THR A 60 0.07 -13.57 62.49
C THR A 60 -0.75 -12.74 61.51
N LEU A 61 -2.07 -12.64 61.72
CA LEU A 61 -2.96 -11.87 60.85
C LEU A 61 -2.54 -10.41 60.70
N ASN A 62 -2.21 -9.72 61.80
CA ASN A 62 -1.74 -8.33 61.73
C ASN A 62 -0.46 -8.18 60.90
N ASN A 63 0.48 -9.11 61.07
CA ASN A 63 1.74 -9.03 60.30
C ASN A 63 1.53 -9.34 58.81
N LEU A 64 0.56 -10.20 58.47
CA LEU A 64 0.15 -10.45 57.08
C LEU A 64 -0.52 -9.22 56.44
N GLU A 65 -1.31 -8.45 57.19
CA GLU A 65 -1.87 -7.18 56.70
C GLU A 65 -0.77 -6.14 56.45
N HIS A 66 0.21 -6.05 57.34
CA HIS A 66 1.39 -5.21 57.12
C HIS A 66 2.20 -5.66 55.89
N PHE A 67 2.40 -6.97 55.71
CA PHE A 67 3.05 -7.53 54.53
C PHE A 67 2.27 -7.23 53.24
N GLN A 68 0.94 -7.36 53.27
CA GLN A 68 0.09 -7.01 52.14
C GLN A 68 0.28 -5.53 51.77
N HIS A 69 0.29 -4.63 52.74
CA HIS A 69 0.41 -3.20 52.49
C HIS A 69 1.83 -2.77 52.07
N GLU A 70 2.86 -3.28 52.74
CA GLU A 70 4.25 -2.87 52.52
C GLU A 70 4.88 -3.52 51.28
N VAL A 71 4.53 -4.76 50.97
CA VAL A 71 5.16 -5.55 49.91
C VAL A 71 4.22 -5.76 48.73
N LEU A 72 3.08 -6.43 48.95
CA LEU A 72 2.23 -6.88 47.84
C LEU A 72 1.51 -5.72 47.12
N ASN A 73 0.99 -4.74 47.85
CA ASN A 73 0.30 -3.57 47.28
C ASN A 73 1.26 -2.58 46.61
N LYS A 74 2.50 -2.46 47.10
CA LYS A 74 3.54 -1.68 46.38
C LYS A 74 3.95 -2.36 45.09
N LYS A 75 3.99 -3.70 45.07
CA LYS A 75 4.32 -4.50 43.89
C LYS A 75 3.19 -4.53 42.87
N SER A 76 1.91 -4.45 43.27
CA SER A 76 0.81 -4.31 42.31
C SER A 76 0.82 -2.92 41.64
N LYS A 77 1.16 -1.86 42.38
CA LYS A 77 1.39 -0.52 41.82
C LYS A 77 2.64 -0.43 40.95
N SER A 78 3.71 -1.15 41.26
CA SER A 78 4.91 -1.21 40.40
C SER A 78 4.72 -2.11 39.18
N LYS A 79 3.89 -3.15 39.26
CA LYS A 79 3.48 -3.96 38.10
C LYS A 79 2.49 -3.24 37.18
N SER A 80 1.69 -2.29 37.69
CA SER A 80 0.94 -1.35 36.84
C SER A 80 1.80 -0.21 36.27
N SER A 81 3.06 -0.09 36.69
CA SER A 81 4.04 0.89 36.19
C SER A 81 5.30 0.24 35.60
N SER A 82 5.24 -1.04 35.24
CA SER A 82 6.37 -1.83 34.71
C SER A 82 5.97 -2.49 33.40
N TRP A 83 5.51 -1.69 32.46
CA TRP A 83 5.97 -1.82 31.08
C TRP A 83 7.14 -0.85 30.96
N LYS A 84 8.28 -1.33 30.48
CA LYS A 84 9.55 -0.60 30.37
C LYS A 84 9.33 0.85 29.94
N ASP A 85 9.36 1.76 30.91
CA ASP A 85 9.70 3.16 30.66
C ASP A 85 11.23 3.17 30.52
N GLU A 86 11.72 2.87 29.31
CA GLU A 86 13.08 3.24 28.97
C GLU A 86 13.16 4.76 29.10
N SER A 87 14.08 5.21 29.95
CA SER A 87 14.25 6.62 30.30
C SER A 87 14.83 7.44 29.12
N TYR A 88 14.08 7.57 28.03
CA TYR A 88 14.39 8.47 26.91
C TYR A 88 13.80 9.87 27.11
N TYR A 89 12.92 10.07 28.09
CA TYR A 89 12.28 11.36 28.35
C TYR A 89 12.89 12.13 29.52
N ARG A 90 14.23 12.20 29.57
CA ARG A 90 14.90 13.41 30.06
C ARG A 90 15.63 14.03 28.89
N THR A 91 15.51 15.34 28.73
CA THR A 91 16.35 16.14 27.84
C THR A 91 17.81 15.91 28.26
N ARG A 92 18.51 15.05 27.50
CA ARG A 92 19.94 14.75 27.69
C ARG A 92 20.74 15.62 26.72
N ASP A 93 21.91 16.04 27.18
CA ASP A 93 22.86 16.82 26.39
C ASP A 93 23.38 16.00 25.20
N ILE A 94 23.60 16.66 24.07
CA ILE A 94 23.94 16.07 22.76
C ILE A 94 25.19 15.17 22.87
N HIS A 95 26.13 15.52 23.76
CA HIS A 95 27.35 14.76 23.99
C HIS A 95 27.12 13.39 24.65
N SER A 96 26.03 13.18 25.39
CA SER A 96 25.74 11.89 26.03
C SER A 96 25.09 10.88 25.08
N LEU A 97 24.60 11.33 23.92
CA LEU A 97 23.98 10.48 22.89
C LEU A 97 25.04 9.86 21.97
N GLU A 98 26.08 10.63 21.63
CA GLU A 98 27.20 10.16 20.82
C GLU A 98 28.01 9.06 21.54
N GLU A 99 28.16 9.15 22.87
CA GLU A 99 28.83 8.12 23.68
C GLU A 99 28.03 6.81 23.74
N LEU A 100 26.70 6.86 23.71
CA LEU A 100 25.84 5.67 23.74
C LEU A 100 25.85 4.94 22.39
N ILE A 101 25.78 5.67 21.27
CA ILE A 101 25.85 5.10 19.92
C ILE A 101 27.20 4.40 19.71
N LYS A 102 28.28 5.02 20.20
CA LYS A 102 29.62 4.45 20.12
C LYS A 102 29.79 3.21 21.02
N ALA A 103 29.12 3.20 22.18
CA ALA A 103 29.11 2.03 23.06
C ALA A 103 28.35 0.85 22.44
N GLU A 104 27.22 1.10 21.76
CA GLU A 104 26.47 0.06 21.03
C GLU A 104 27.26 -0.51 19.84
N GLU A 105 27.94 0.33 19.04
CA GLU A 105 28.81 -0.15 17.95
C GLU A 105 30.02 -0.97 18.46
N GLU A 106 30.55 -0.64 19.64
CA GLU A 106 31.63 -1.41 20.27
C GLU A 106 31.12 -2.75 20.81
N GLU A 107 29.87 -2.82 21.28
CA GLU A 107 29.24 -4.05 21.79
C GLU A 107 28.88 -5.03 20.65
N GLU A 108 28.37 -4.53 19.51
CA GLU A 108 28.12 -5.35 18.31
C GLU A 108 29.41 -5.92 17.72
N ASN A 109 30.50 -5.13 17.66
CA ASN A 109 31.81 -5.61 17.21
C ASN A 109 32.41 -6.66 18.16
N LEU A 110 32.16 -6.57 19.47
CA LEU A 110 32.59 -7.58 20.43
C LEU A 110 31.83 -8.90 20.25
N LEU A 111 30.52 -8.86 19.96
CA LEU A 111 29.70 -10.04 19.71
C LEU A 111 30.17 -10.84 18.48
N ASP A 112 30.60 -10.16 17.41
CA ASP A 112 31.12 -10.81 16.20
C ASP A 112 32.46 -11.54 16.41
N SER A 113 33.23 -11.11 17.42
CA SER A 113 34.55 -11.69 17.74
C SER A 113 34.50 -13.02 18.52
N TYR A 114 33.31 -13.43 19.00
CA TYR A 114 33.09 -14.72 19.68
C TYR A 114 32.53 -15.84 18.77
N SER A 115 32.27 -15.54 17.49
CA SER A 115 31.82 -16.56 16.52
C SER A 115 32.97 -17.45 16.05
N THR A 116 32.81 -18.76 16.18
CA THR A 116 33.87 -19.74 15.85
C THR A 116 33.96 -20.06 14.35
N PRO A 117 35.16 -20.18 13.75
CA PRO A 117 35.30 -20.44 12.32
C PRO A 117 35.27 -21.94 12.00
N GLY A 118 34.19 -22.41 11.38
CA GLY A 118 34.08 -23.76 10.80
C GLY A 118 34.77 -23.87 9.43
N LYS A 119 35.65 -24.87 9.26
CA LYS A 119 36.43 -25.13 8.04
C LYS A 119 35.75 -26.10 7.06
N SER A 120 35.99 -25.83 5.76
CA SER A 120 35.75 -26.64 4.53
C SER A 120 34.33 -26.59 3.95
N SER A 121 34.06 -26.47 2.66
CA SER A 121 34.88 -26.55 1.43
C SER A 121 34.26 -25.66 0.32
N GLN A 122 35.10 -25.14 -0.56
CA GLN A 122 34.75 -24.18 -1.61
C GLN A 122 33.91 -24.79 -2.76
N LYS A 123 32.74 -24.21 -3.07
CA LYS A 123 32.30 -23.97 -4.46
C LYS A 123 31.17 -22.91 -4.52
N ARG A 124 31.49 -21.81 -5.22
CA ARG A 124 30.70 -20.63 -5.62
C ARG A 124 29.19 -20.61 -5.31
N VAL A 125 28.78 -19.58 -4.59
CA VAL A 125 27.48 -18.93 -4.76
C VAL A 125 27.73 -17.54 -5.32
N LEU A 126 27.18 -17.28 -6.50
CA LEU A 126 26.91 -15.94 -7.00
C LEU A 126 25.79 -15.35 -6.14
N SER A 127 26.10 -14.30 -5.39
CA SER A 127 25.11 -13.34 -4.91
C SER A 127 25.59 -11.93 -5.25
N THR A 128 24.66 -11.22 -5.86
CA THR A 128 24.69 -9.85 -6.35
C THR A 128 25.01 -8.82 -5.26
N PRO A 129 25.68 -7.71 -5.59
CA PRO A 129 26.09 -6.69 -4.64
C PRO A 129 24.95 -5.69 -4.36
N GLU A 130 24.43 -5.69 -3.14
CA GLU A 130 23.77 -4.50 -2.59
C GLU A 130 24.79 -3.65 -1.84
N HIS A 131 24.82 -2.36 -2.21
CA HIS A 131 25.50 -1.22 -1.56
C HIS A 131 27.04 -1.23 -1.42
N PRO A 132 27.77 -0.56 -2.34
CA PRO A 132 29.13 -0.14 -2.06
C PRO A 132 29.11 1.08 -1.13
N GLN A 133 29.42 0.87 0.16
CA GLN A 133 29.79 1.97 1.04
C GLN A 133 31.11 2.60 0.54
N SER A 134 31.06 3.90 0.27
CA SER A 134 32.17 4.70 -0.24
C SER A 134 33.30 4.78 0.79
N LYS A 135 34.46 4.22 0.46
CA LYS A 135 35.73 4.46 1.16
C LYS A 135 36.14 5.93 1.00
N ARG A 136 35.78 6.78 1.97
CA ARG A 136 36.41 8.09 2.15
C ARG A 136 36.39 8.54 3.61
N THR A 137 37.05 7.77 4.48
CA THR A 137 37.38 8.18 5.85
C THR A 137 38.87 7.97 6.05
N THR A 138 39.65 8.92 5.53
CA THR A 138 41.09 9.07 5.84
C THR A 138 41.50 10.51 5.53
N ALA A 139 40.86 11.46 6.23
CA ALA A 139 41.36 12.83 6.37
C ALA A 139 40.48 13.65 7.33
N LEU A 140 40.46 13.33 8.63
CA LEU A 140 40.10 14.31 9.66
C LEU A 140 40.97 14.05 10.89
N LEU A 141 42.23 14.48 10.79
CA LEU A 141 42.99 14.87 11.98
C LEU A 141 42.44 16.21 12.46
N THR A 142 42.27 16.27 13.77
CA THR A 142 41.86 17.37 14.63
C THR A 142 42.39 18.76 14.24
N SER A 143 41.48 19.74 14.16
CA SER A 143 41.77 21.12 14.54
C SER A 143 40.51 21.79 15.13
N PRO A 144 40.66 22.58 16.22
CA PRO A 144 39.52 23.15 16.95
C PRO A 144 39.09 24.48 16.31
N GLY A 145 37.82 24.61 15.93
CA GLY A 145 37.33 25.88 15.39
C GLY A 145 35.84 25.92 15.09
N LEU A 146 35.16 26.82 15.79
CA LEU A 146 33.88 27.46 15.44
C LEU A 146 32.62 26.59 15.42
N LEU A 147 31.99 26.51 16.60
CA LEU A 147 30.53 26.50 16.71
C LEU A 147 29.97 27.77 16.02
N LEU A 148 28.91 27.57 15.22
CA LEU A 148 28.13 28.55 14.45
C LEU A 148 28.63 28.81 13.01
N SER A 149 28.17 27.98 12.08
CA SER A 149 27.99 28.37 10.68
C SER A 149 26.59 27.93 10.20
N PRO A 150 25.77 28.83 9.65
CA PRO A 150 24.45 28.49 9.13
C PRO A 150 24.61 27.82 7.76
N ALA A 151 24.80 26.50 7.74
CA ALA A 151 25.05 25.75 6.50
C ALA A 151 24.13 24.53 6.30
N ASN A 152 23.05 24.37 7.07
CA ASN A 152 22.16 23.20 6.94
C ASN A 152 20.97 23.38 5.98
N PHE A 153 20.89 24.51 5.26
CA PHE A 153 19.86 24.71 4.22
C PHE A 153 20.49 25.30 2.96
N SER A 154 21.31 24.51 2.27
CA SER A 154 21.62 24.77 0.86
C SER A 154 20.76 23.84 0.00
N PRO A 155 20.15 24.33 -1.10
CA PRO A 155 19.43 23.47 -2.04
C PRO A 155 20.36 22.34 -2.52
N SER A 156 19.80 21.15 -2.72
CA SER A 156 20.54 20.00 -3.25
C SER A 156 21.35 20.41 -4.48
N VAL A 157 22.62 20.00 -4.56
CA VAL A 157 23.53 20.44 -5.63
C VAL A 157 23.18 19.80 -6.99
N THR A 158 22.44 18.68 -7.00
CA THR A 158 22.02 17.94 -8.21
C THR A 158 20.68 17.20 -8.04
N PRO A 159 19.55 17.90 -7.77
CA PRO A 159 18.25 17.23 -7.65
C PRO A 159 17.85 16.57 -8.97
N SER A 160 17.25 15.38 -8.92
CA SER A 160 16.64 14.72 -10.08
C SER A 160 17.59 14.46 -11.27
N GLN A 161 18.91 14.37 -11.04
CA GLN A 161 19.87 14.23 -12.16
C GLN A 161 19.66 12.92 -12.93
N LYS A 162 19.49 11.79 -12.22
CA LYS A 162 19.22 10.48 -12.84
C LYS A 162 17.90 10.45 -13.57
N TYR A 163 16.87 11.07 -12.98
CA TYR A 163 15.57 11.23 -13.60
C TYR A 163 15.68 11.99 -14.94
N SER A 164 16.39 13.12 -14.95
CA SER A 164 16.53 13.98 -16.14
C SER A 164 17.29 13.30 -17.29
N GLN A 165 18.31 12.49 -16.96
CA GLN A 165 19.21 11.81 -17.91
C GLN A 165 18.66 10.50 -18.49
N ARG A 166 17.45 10.08 -18.13
CA ARG A 166 16.87 8.79 -18.54
C ARG A 166 16.70 8.66 -20.07
N SER A 167 16.99 7.47 -20.59
CA SER A 167 16.66 7.01 -21.96
C SER A 167 15.33 6.23 -21.96
N GLY A 168 14.71 5.99 -23.13
CA GLY A 168 13.45 5.21 -23.23
C GLY A 168 12.16 5.99 -22.94
N LYS A 169 12.20 7.33 -23.03
CA LYS A 169 11.05 8.20 -22.72
C LYS A 169 9.85 7.88 -23.62
N GLY A 170 8.67 7.65 -23.05
CA GLY A 170 7.45 7.40 -23.81
C GLY A 170 7.35 6.02 -24.47
N GLU A 171 8.29 5.10 -24.20
CA GLU A 171 8.26 3.73 -24.70
C GLU A 171 7.05 2.96 -24.15
N VAL A 172 6.40 2.17 -25.00
CA VAL A 172 5.31 1.27 -24.60
C VAL A 172 5.92 -0.02 -24.07
N VAL A 173 5.67 -0.33 -22.80
CA VAL A 173 6.27 -1.49 -22.11
C VAL A 173 5.30 -2.66 -21.95
N VAL A 174 4.00 -2.39 -21.95
CA VAL A 174 2.93 -3.39 -21.99
C VAL A 174 1.83 -2.91 -22.92
N SER A 175 1.23 -3.86 -23.63
CA SER A 175 0.09 -3.61 -24.49
C SER A 175 -0.94 -4.74 -24.37
N PHE A 176 -2.22 -4.38 -24.44
CA PHE A 176 -3.36 -5.28 -24.38
C PHE A 176 -4.40 -4.87 -25.42
N GLY A 177 -5.14 -5.84 -25.96
CA GLY A 177 -6.17 -5.62 -26.97
C GLY A 177 -5.65 -5.24 -28.36
N ALA A 178 -6.49 -4.62 -29.17
CA ALA A 178 -6.18 -4.24 -30.56
C ALA A 178 -5.41 -2.91 -30.62
N VAL A 179 -4.08 -3.00 -30.57
CA VAL A 179 -3.19 -1.83 -30.48
C VAL A 179 -3.02 -1.09 -31.83
N GLN A 180 -3.20 -1.79 -32.95
CA GLN A 180 -2.98 -1.22 -34.29
C GLN A 180 -4.11 -0.28 -34.67
N GLY A 181 -3.79 0.97 -35.02
CA GLY A 181 -4.77 1.99 -35.42
C GLY A 181 -5.46 2.74 -34.27
N ALA A 182 -5.12 2.44 -33.00
CA ALA A 182 -5.67 3.11 -31.84
C ALA A 182 -5.26 4.58 -31.77
N ARG A 183 -6.24 5.49 -31.79
CA ARG A 183 -6.03 6.93 -31.60
C ARG A 183 -5.99 7.24 -30.10
N TRP A 184 -4.80 7.50 -29.57
CA TRP A 184 -4.59 7.84 -28.16
C TRP A 184 -4.78 9.33 -27.89
N THR A 185 -5.90 9.88 -28.35
CA THR A 185 -6.32 11.26 -28.06
C THR A 185 -7.80 11.27 -27.73
N GLY A 186 -8.18 12.04 -26.71
CA GLY A 186 -9.58 12.14 -26.28
C GLY A 186 -10.48 12.77 -27.36
N ARG A 187 -11.77 12.83 -27.03
CA ARG A 187 -12.81 13.36 -27.91
C ARG A 187 -12.54 14.84 -28.16
N GLN A 188 -12.64 15.26 -29.42
CA GLN A 188 -12.37 16.65 -29.82
C GLN A 188 -13.60 17.56 -29.67
N ASP A 189 -14.78 16.98 -29.40
CA ASP A 189 -16.03 17.70 -29.27
C ASP A 189 -16.20 18.30 -27.85
N PRO A 190 -16.22 19.63 -27.68
CA PRO A 190 -16.43 20.28 -26.39
C PRO A 190 -17.84 20.11 -25.79
N GLY A 191 -18.79 19.53 -26.52
CA GLY A 191 -20.20 19.40 -26.11
C GLY A 191 -20.60 18.09 -25.41
N ALA A 192 -19.74 17.06 -25.42
CA ALA A 192 -20.04 15.74 -24.86
C ALA A 192 -19.36 15.54 -23.51
N ASP A 193 -19.97 16.07 -22.44
CA ASP A 193 -19.44 15.97 -21.08
C ASP A 193 -19.34 14.51 -20.62
N VAL A 194 -18.21 14.12 -20.03
CA VAL A 194 -17.96 12.74 -19.60
C VAL A 194 -18.66 12.50 -18.27
N GLN A 195 -19.60 11.56 -18.24
CA GLN A 195 -20.29 11.18 -17.00
C GLN A 195 -19.34 10.36 -16.12
N VAL A 196 -18.89 10.93 -15.01
CA VAL A 196 -18.09 10.28 -13.98
C VAL A 196 -18.85 10.31 -12.65
N ASN A 197 -19.35 9.16 -12.21
CA ASN A 197 -20.14 9.04 -10.98
C ASN A 197 -19.64 7.89 -10.12
N LEU A 198 -19.81 7.97 -8.79
CA LEU A 198 -19.69 6.80 -7.93
C LEU A 198 -20.85 5.85 -8.20
N LEU A 199 -20.58 4.54 -8.23
CA LEU A 199 -21.62 3.53 -8.41
C LEU A 199 -22.53 3.45 -7.17
N GLU A 200 -21.95 3.63 -5.99
CA GLU A 200 -22.66 3.73 -4.72
C GLU A 200 -23.63 4.92 -4.71
N GLN A 201 -24.78 4.73 -4.06
CA GLN A 201 -25.72 5.83 -3.87
C GLN A 201 -25.11 6.92 -2.98
N PRO A 202 -25.53 8.19 -3.13
CA PRO A 202 -25.00 9.31 -2.35
C PRO A 202 -24.97 9.11 -0.84
N ASP A 203 -25.97 8.42 -0.30
CA ASP A 203 -26.13 8.18 1.14
C ASP A 203 -25.23 7.03 1.66
N GLU A 204 -24.76 6.17 0.76
CA GLU A 204 -23.93 5.00 1.07
C GLU A 204 -22.44 5.28 0.80
N SER A 205 -22.13 6.25 -0.06
CA SER A 205 -20.77 6.61 -0.43
C SER A 205 -20.00 7.33 0.69
N LEU A 206 -18.73 6.98 0.87
CA LEU A 206 -17.84 7.67 1.80
C LEU A 206 -17.47 9.06 1.25
N ARG A 207 -18.10 10.12 1.78
CA ARG A 207 -17.95 11.51 1.29
C ARG A 207 -17.16 12.42 2.23
N SER A 208 -16.99 12.03 3.48
CA SER A 208 -16.35 12.86 4.50
C SER A 208 -15.56 12.00 5.47
N GLY A 209 -14.61 12.62 6.17
CA GLY A 209 -13.89 11.99 7.27
C GLY A 209 -14.83 11.43 8.35
N TYR A 210 -14.36 10.38 9.01
CA TYR A 210 -15.08 9.69 10.07
C TYR A 210 -14.20 9.55 11.31
N LYS A 211 -14.83 9.19 12.44
CA LYS A 211 -14.09 8.94 13.68
C LYS A 211 -13.43 7.57 13.60
N TYR A 212 -12.11 7.57 13.73
CA TYR A 212 -11.28 6.37 13.87
C TYR A 212 -10.52 6.42 15.21
N MET A 213 -9.46 5.61 15.37
CA MET A 213 -8.59 5.51 16.57
C MET A 213 -9.18 4.72 17.75
N PHE A 214 -10.38 4.18 17.62
CA PHE A 214 -10.95 3.25 18.58
C PHE A 214 -11.85 2.24 17.85
N GLN A 215 -11.53 0.96 18.00
CA GLN A 215 -12.36 -0.15 17.51
C GLN A 215 -12.57 -1.13 18.66
N ARG A 216 -13.80 -1.65 18.81
CA ARG A 216 -14.05 -2.70 19.79
C ARG A 216 -13.81 -4.05 19.14
N LEU A 217 -13.06 -4.91 19.82
CA LEU A 217 -12.76 -6.27 19.31
C LEU A 217 -14.03 -7.08 18.99
N ARG A 218 -15.14 -6.82 19.70
CA ARG A 218 -16.43 -7.45 19.40
C ARG A 218 -16.96 -7.03 18.04
N ASP A 219 -16.86 -5.75 17.70
CA ASP A 219 -17.41 -5.21 16.46
C ASP A 219 -16.56 -5.69 15.28
N VAL A 220 -15.22 -5.71 15.44
CA VAL A 220 -14.30 -6.34 14.48
C VAL A 220 -14.62 -7.82 14.27
N ARG A 221 -14.88 -8.58 15.33
CA ARG A 221 -15.28 -9.99 15.22
C ARG A 221 -16.57 -10.15 14.43
N ASN A 222 -17.55 -9.28 14.66
CA ASN A 222 -18.83 -9.33 13.94
C ASN A 222 -18.60 -9.09 12.44
N VAL A 223 -17.81 -8.08 12.06
CA VAL A 223 -17.45 -7.81 10.66
C VAL A 223 -16.85 -9.05 9.98
N LEU A 224 -15.89 -9.72 10.64
CA LEU A 224 -15.24 -10.92 10.10
C LEU A 224 -16.20 -12.10 10.01
N SER A 225 -17.08 -12.24 10.98
CA SER A 225 -18.12 -13.27 11.05
C SER A 225 -19.13 -13.11 9.90
N GLU A 226 -19.63 -11.90 9.71
CA GLU A 226 -20.58 -11.53 8.66
C GLU A 226 -19.97 -11.78 7.27
N LYS A 227 -18.68 -11.45 7.06
CA LYS A 227 -17.96 -11.77 5.82
C LYS A 227 -18.00 -13.26 5.49
N ILE A 228 -17.79 -14.14 6.48
CA ILE A 228 -17.80 -15.60 6.27
C ILE A 228 -19.21 -16.06 5.89
N GLU A 229 -20.23 -15.57 6.60
CA GLU A 229 -21.63 -15.94 6.37
C GLU A 229 -22.14 -15.46 5.01
N GLU A 230 -21.88 -14.20 4.64
CA GLU A 230 -22.31 -13.62 3.37
C GLU A 230 -21.74 -14.35 2.15
N ILE A 231 -20.43 -14.63 2.15
CA ILE A 231 -19.79 -15.40 1.08
C ILE A 231 -20.27 -16.86 1.12
N GLY A 232 -20.40 -17.43 2.32
CA GLY A 232 -20.86 -18.78 2.56
C GLY A 232 -22.22 -19.08 1.95
N GLU A 233 -23.21 -18.22 2.19
CA GLU A 233 -24.57 -18.40 1.68
C GLU A 233 -24.62 -18.35 0.14
N LYS A 234 -23.75 -17.55 -0.48
CA LYS A 234 -23.62 -17.48 -1.94
C LYS A 234 -22.98 -18.73 -2.52
N LEU A 235 -21.93 -19.25 -1.88
CA LEU A 235 -21.30 -20.52 -2.27
C LEU A 235 -22.26 -21.69 -2.07
N ARG A 236 -23.02 -21.71 -0.97
CA ARG A 236 -24.06 -22.70 -0.69
C ARG A 236 -25.10 -22.75 -1.81
N SER A 237 -25.61 -21.58 -2.19
CA SER A 237 -26.59 -21.44 -3.27
C SER A 237 -26.02 -21.89 -4.63
N ARG A 238 -24.77 -21.49 -4.96
CA ARG A 238 -24.13 -21.84 -6.23
C ARG A 238 -23.86 -23.34 -6.38
N PHE A 239 -23.39 -23.99 -5.32
CA PHE A 239 -23.05 -25.42 -5.34
C PHE A 239 -24.17 -26.33 -4.84
N SER A 240 -25.35 -25.78 -4.52
CA SER A 240 -26.52 -26.53 -4.02
C SER A 240 -26.20 -27.41 -2.81
N ILE A 241 -25.51 -26.84 -1.83
CA ILE A 241 -25.10 -27.53 -0.61
C ILE A 241 -26.24 -27.47 0.41
N GLU A 242 -26.64 -28.63 0.93
CA GLU A 242 -27.75 -28.71 1.88
C GLU A 242 -27.41 -28.03 3.21
N GLU A 243 -26.30 -28.40 3.84
CA GLU A 243 -25.88 -27.86 5.14
C GLU A 243 -24.36 -27.92 5.30
N PHE A 244 -23.80 -26.95 6.03
CA PHE A 244 -22.40 -26.97 6.45
C PHE A 244 -22.22 -27.80 7.72
N SER A 245 -21.16 -28.61 7.75
CA SER A 245 -20.88 -29.48 8.88
C SER A 245 -20.02 -28.80 9.93
N ALA A 246 -20.30 -29.07 11.20
CA ALA A 246 -19.48 -28.59 12.31
C ALA A 246 -18.13 -29.30 12.33
N VAL A 247 -17.06 -28.51 12.26
CA VAL A 247 -15.66 -28.98 12.25
C VAL A 247 -15.25 -29.62 13.58
N SER A 248 -15.91 -29.26 14.66
CA SER A 248 -15.62 -29.73 16.02
C SER A 248 -16.02 -31.18 16.26
N LEU A 249 -16.86 -31.75 15.39
CA LEU A 249 -17.41 -33.08 15.54
C LEU A 249 -16.66 -34.09 14.66
N PRO A 250 -16.23 -35.23 15.21
CA PRO A 250 -15.67 -36.31 14.41
C PRO A 250 -16.70 -36.84 13.40
N ALA A 251 -16.29 -36.94 12.13
CA ALA A 251 -17.08 -37.52 11.05
C ALA A 251 -16.25 -38.53 10.26
N GLN A 252 -16.80 -39.71 10.00
CA GLN A 252 -16.17 -40.73 9.15
C GLN A 252 -16.44 -40.49 7.66
N ASP A 253 -17.58 -39.89 7.35
CA ASP A 253 -17.95 -39.50 5.98
C ASP A 253 -17.32 -38.17 5.59
N SER A 254 -17.30 -37.90 4.28
CA SER A 254 -16.86 -36.60 3.75
C SER A 254 -17.82 -35.51 4.20
N ILE A 255 -17.29 -34.46 4.82
CA ILE A 255 -18.04 -33.30 5.30
C ILE A 255 -17.68 -32.06 4.51
N THR A 256 -18.63 -31.14 4.39
CA THR A 256 -18.44 -29.85 3.74
C THR A 256 -18.39 -28.75 4.80
N VAL A 257 -17.32 -27.96 4.77
CA VAL A 257 -17.00 -26.97 5.80
C VAL A 257 -16.78 -25.60 5.17
N LEU A 258 -17.44 -24.59 5.73
CA LEU A 258 -17.22 -23.18 5.45
C LEU A 258 -16.30 -22.58 6.53
N GLY A 259 -15.30 -21.82 6.12
CA GLY A 259 -14.47 -21.08 7.05
C GLY A 259 -13.50 -20.12 6.38
N GLN A 260 -12.71 -19.45 7.22
CA GLN A 260 -11.65 -18.53 6.81
C GLN A 260 -10.27 -19.17 7.03
N ILE A 261 -9.37 -19.01 6.05
CA ILE A 261 -7.99 -19.47 6.16
C ILE A 261 -7.22 -18.60 7.15
N CYS A 262 -6.51 -19.24 8.07
CA CYS A 262 -5.62 -18.60 9.04
C CYS A 262 -4.24 -19.28 9.01
N CYS A 263 -3.25 -18.60 9.61
CA CYS A 263 -1.93 -19.16 9.87
C CYS A 263 -1.84 -19.58 11.35
N ASP A 264 -1.16 -20.68 11.65
CA ASP A 264 -0.89 -21.14 13.02
C ASP A 264 0.14 -20.29 13.79
N SER A 265 0.79 -19.36 13.09
CA SER A 265 1.89 -18.55 13.60
C SER A 265 1.84 -17.14 12.99
N ASN A 266 2.63 -16.23 13.57
CA ASN A 266 2.82 -14.87 13.04
C ASN A 266 3.76 -14.84 11.82
N GLY A 267 4.21 -16.01 11.35
CA GLY A 267 5.06 -16.13 10.18
C GLY A 267 4.26 -16.27 8.89
N LYS A 268 4.99 -16.35 7.79
CA LYS A 268 4.42 -16.57 6.46
C LYS A 268 3.67 -17.91 6.37
N LEU A 269 2.48 -17.87 5.76
CA LEU A 269 1.67 -19.05 5.51
C LEU A 269 2.44 -20.09 4.67
N ASN A 270 2.36 -21.36 5.06
CA ASN A 270 2.89 -22.51 4.33
C ASN A 270 1.87 -23.67 4.36
N ALA A 271 2.11 -24.73 3.59
CA ALA A 271 1.15 -25.81 3.43
C ALA A 271 0.88 -26.62 4.72
N GLN A 272 1.81 -26.59 5.69
CA GLN A 272 1.68 -27.29 6.96
C GLN A 272 1.05 -26.40 8.05
N SER A 273 1.08 -25.09 7.89
CA SER A 273 0.58 -24.11 8.87
C SER A 273 -0.84 -23.61 8.59
N VAL A 274 -1.53 -24.23 7.63
CA VAL A 274 -2.91 -23.83 7.26
C VAL A 274 -3.89 -24.24 8.34
N LEU A 275 -4.55 -23.25 8.90
CA LEU A 275 -5.71 -23.41 9.77
C LEU A 275 -6.97 -22.94 9.03
N LEU A 276 -8.11 -23.49 9.42
CA LEU A 276 -9.43 -23.06 9.00
C LEU A 276 -10.23 -22.66 10.24
N GLU A 277 -10.58 -21.38 10.32
CA GLU A 277 -11.54 -20.86 11.29
C GLU A 277 -12.95 -21.11 10.76
N ALA A 278 -13.66 -22.05 11.40
CA ALA A 278 -15.04 -22.35 11.01
C ALA A 278 -15.96 -21.16 11.25
N GLY A 279 -17.03 -21.05 10.47
CA GLY A 279 -17.99 -19.95 10.60
C GLY A 279 -18.63 -19.82 12.00
N PRO A 280 -19.33 -18.70 12.26
CA PRO A 280 -19.89 -18.38 13.58
C PRO A 280 -20.92 -19.40 14.06
N GLU A 281 -21.74 -19.91 13.14
CA GLU A 281 -22.72 -20.99 13.39
C GLU A 281 -22.06 -22.28 13.92
N HIS A 282 -20.78 -22.50 13.60
CA HIS A 282 -20.00 -23.64 14.05
C HIS A 282 -19.06 -23.31 15.23
N GLY A 283 -19.22 -22.12 15.82
CA GLY A 283 -18.55 -21.71 17.05
C GLY A 283 -17.16 -21.10 16.87
N GLY A 284 -16.75 -20.72 15.66
CA GLY A 284 -15.46 -20.04 15.44
C GLY A 284 -14.25 -20.91 15.77
N GLN A 285 -14.37 -22.23 15.65
CA GLN A 285 -13.29 -23.14 16.02
C GLN A 285 -12.21 -23.20 14.94
N LEU A 286 -10.95 -23.22 15.38
CA LEU A 286 -9.80 -23.39 14.52
C LEU A 286 -9.48 -24.87 14.35
N VAL A 287 -9.39 -25.33 13.10
CA VAL A 287 -8.91 -26.68 12.76
C VAL A 287 -7.70 -26.61 11.83
N PRO A 288 -6.64 -27.39 12.08
CA PRO A 288 -5.60 -27.62 11.09
C PRO A 288 -6.13 -28.33 9.84
N VAL A 289 -5.69 -27.90 8.67
CA VAL A 289 -6.07 -28.48 7.38
C VAL A 289 -4.88 -29.23 6.79
N ASP A 290 -5.09 -30.51 6.46
CA ASP A 290 -4.16 -31.28 5.64
C ASP A 290 -4.47 -31.08 4.16
N LEU A 291 -3.51 -30.52 3.42
CA LEU A 291 -3.65 -30.27 1.98
C LEU A 291 -3.06 -31.40 1.11
N SER A 292 -2.56 -32.49 1.71
CA SER A 292 -1.83 -33.55 0.98
C SER A 292 -2.65 -34.26 -0.10
N GLU A 293 -3.97 -34.33 0.05
CA GLU A 293 -4.87 -34.96 -0.94
C GLU A 293 -5.33 -33.97 -2.04
N LEU A 294 -5.10 -32.66 -1.86
CA LEU A 294 -5.44 -31.65 -2.85
C LEU A 294 -4.39 -31.60 -3.97
N LYS A 295 -4.83 -31.88 -5.19
CA LYS A 295 -3.97 -31.79 -6.39
C LYS A 295 -3.61 -30.35 -6.74
N GLN A 296 -4.53 -29.42 -6.51
CA GLN A 296 -4.39 -28.02 -6.86
C GLN A 296 -5.03 -27.16 -5.79
N TYR A 297 -4.33 -26.11 -5.36
CA TYR A 297 -4.87 -25.10 -4.47
C TYR A 297 -4.12 -23.77 -4.64
N SER A 298 -4.78 -22.69 -4.24
CA SER A 298 -4.18 -21.38 -4.04
C SER A 298 -4.88 -20.76 -2.84
N LEU A 299 -4.12 -20.53 -1.78
CA LEU A 299 -4.63 -20.11 -0.48
C LEU A 299 -3.87 -18.90 0.05
N PHE A 300 -4.55 -18.04 0.80
CA PHE A 300 -3.93 -16.92 1.53
C PHE A 300 -4.68 -16.64 2.84
N PRO A 301 -4.04 -15.99 3.84
CA PRO A 301 -4.69 -15.64 5.10
C PRO A 301 -5.91 -14.70 4.90
N GLY A 302 -7.03 -15.01 5.54
CA GLY A 302 -8.25 -14.22 5.45
C GLY A 302 -9.20 -14.64 4.33
N GLN A 303 -8.79 -15.59 3.49
CA GLN A 303 -9.63 -16.15 2.42
C GLN A 303 -10.78 -16.96 2.99
N VAL A 304 -12.01 -16.60 2.63
CA VAL A 304 -13.19 -17.42 2.90
C VAL A 304 -13.25 -18.52 1.87
N VAL A 305 -13.26 -19.76 2.34
CA VAL A 305 -13.21 -20.96 1.52
C VAL A 305 -14.29 -21.94 1.94
N LEU A 306 -14.67 -22.76 0.96
CA LEU A 306 -15.49 -23.92 1.17
C LEU A 306 -14.65 -25.15 0.82
N MET A 307 -14.49 -26.04 1.79
CA MET A 307 -13.67 -27.24 1.68
C MET A 307 -14.53 -28.48 1.95
N GLU A 308 -14.27 -29.53 1.18
CA GLU A 308 -14.81 -30.86 1.44
C GLU A 308 -13.66 -31.79 1.81
N GLY A 309 -13.89 -32.65 2.80
CA GLY A 309 -12.85 -33.50 3.35
C GLY A 309 -13.32 -34.36 4.51
N MET A 310 -12.41 -35.12 5.10
CA MET A 310 -12.70 -36.00 6.23
C MET A 310 -12.10 -35.44 7.53
N ASN A 311 -12.85 -35.52 8.63
CA ASN A 311 -12.37 -35.16 9.97
C ASN A 311 -12.70 -36.26 10.98
N THR A 312 -12.01 -37.39 10.88
CA THR A 312 -12.28 -38.58 11.70
C THR A 312 -12.01 -38.38 13.19
N THR A 313 -11.25 -37.35 13.56
CA THR A 313 -10.83 -37.09 14.94
C THR A 313 -11.50 -35.87 15.58
N GLY A 314 -12.18 -35.03 14.79
CA GLY A 314 -12.65 -33.71 15.22
C GLY A 314 -11.53 -32.67 15.41
N ARG A 315 -10.28 -32.98 15.04
CA ARG A 315 -9.10 -32.13 15.30
C ARG A 315 -8.26 -31.79 14.08
N LYS A 316 -8.51 -32.41 12.93
CA LYS A 316 -7.75 -32.17 11.70
C LYS A 316 -8.65 -32.49 10.50
N LEU A 317 -8.83 -31.53 9.61
CA LEU A 317 -9.57 -31.72 8.37
C LEU A 317 -8.59 -32.15 7.28
N VAL A 318 -8.75 -33.35 6.74
CA VAL A 318 -8.03 -33.78 5.54
C VAL A 318 -8.84 -33.36 4.33
N ALA A 319 -8.39 -32.30 3.65
CA ALA A 319 -9.14 -31.69 2.54
C ALA A 319 -8.96 -32.52 1.26
N SER A 320 -10.08 -32.98 0.71
CA SER A 320 -10.12 -33.74 -0.55
C SER A 320 -10.51 -32.86 -1.74
N LYS A 321 -11.25 -31.77 -1.49
CA LYS A 321 -11.69 -30.83 -2.52
C LYS A 321 -11.81 -29.40 -1.98
N LEU A 322 -11.30 -28.45 -2.77
CA LEU A 322 -11.47 -27.02 -2.54
C LEU A 322 -12.43 -26.48 -3.61
N TYR A 323 -13.50 -25.80 -3.19
CA TYR A 323 -14.45 -25.21 -4.11
C TYR A 323 -13.91 -23.88 -4.68
N GLU A 324 -14.22 -23.63 -5.95
CA GLU A 324 -13.84 -22.38 -6.60
C GLU A 324 -14.71 -21.22 -6.09
N GLY A 325 -14.08 -20.06 -5.90
CA GLY A 325 -14.78 -18.85 -5.48
C GLY A 325 -15.76 -18.34 -6.53
N ASP A 326 -16.65 -17.45 -6.09
CA ASP A 326 -17.74 -16.91 -6.91
C ASP A 326 -17.65 -15.38 -7.02
N PRO A 327 -17.18 -14.84 -8.16
CA PRO A 327 -17.18 -13.40 -8.37
C PRO A 327 -18.61 -12.87 -8.48
N LEU A 328 -18.78 -11.58 -8.26
CA LEU A 328 -20.08 -10.93 -8.46
C LEU A 328 -20.44 -10.85 -9.95
N PRO A 329 -21.72 -10.72 -10.30
CA PRO A 329 -22.08 -10.38 -11.67
C PRO A 329 -21.51 -9.01 -12.06
N PHE A 330 -21.27 -8.83 -13.35
CA PHE A 330 -20.93 -7.51 -13.90
C PHE A 330 -22.14 -6.57 -13.84
N HIS A 331 -21.85 -5.28 -13.77
CA HIS A 331 -22.89 -4.25 -13.82
C HIS A 331 -23.68 -4.30 -15.13
N SER A 332 -25.00 -4.37 -15.01
CA SER A 332 -25.94 -4.35 -16.13
C SER A 332 -26.80 -3.10 -16.04
N THR A 333 -26.72 -2.22 -17.03
CA THR A 333 -27.56 -1.01 -17.08
C THR A 333 -28.93 -1.40 -17.62
N GLY A 334 -29.99 -1.30 -16.82
CA GLY A 334 -31.37 -1.69 -17.17
C GLY A 334 -32.08 -0.85 -18.24
N ALA A 335 -31.35 -0.04 -19.02
CA ALA A 335 -31.93 0.70 -20.12
C ALA A 335 -32.16 -0.24 -21.31
N LYS A 336 -33.43 -0.43 -21.67
CA LYS A 336 -33.82 -1.09 -22.93
C LYS A 336 -33.09 -0.38 -24.08
N MET A 337 -32.18 -1.11 -24.72
CA MET A 337 -31.36 -0.63 -25.83
C MET A 337 -32.23 -0.42 -27.07
N GLU A 338 -32.82 0.76 -27.19
CA GLU A 338 -33.34 1.27 -28.45
C GLU A 338 -32.40 2.41 -28.89
N ASN A 339 -31.59 2.12 -29.92
CA ASN A 339 -30.71 3.07 -30.64
C ASN A 339 -29.57 3.74 -29.85
N ILE A 340 -28.58 2.96 -29.41
CA ILE A 340 -27.26 3.54 -29.08
C ILE A 340 -26.44 3.60 -30.37
N GLU A 341 -26.32 4.79 -30.97
CA GLU A 341 -25.22 5.07 -31.89
C GLU A 341 -23.90 4.66 -31.21
N VAL A 342 -23.03 3.95 -31.92
CA VAL A 342 -21.75 3.45 -31.39
C VAL A 342 -20.98 4.63 -30.79
N ALA A 343 -20.99 4.74 -29.46
CA ALA A 343 -20.40 5.88 -28.76
C ALA A 343 -18.89 5.93 -29.06
N GLU A 344 -18.35 7.12 -29.35
CA GLU A 344 -16.91 7.25 -29.62
C GLU A 344 -16.08 6.74 -28.43
N PRO A 345 -14.99 5.99 -28.67
CA PRO A 345 -14.12 5.50 -27.61
C PRO A 345 -13.56 6.64 -26.75
N LEU A 346 -13.54 6.40 -25.44
CA LEU A 346 -12.99 7.28 -24.41
C LEU A 346 -11.55 6.92 -24.10
N ASN A 347 -10.70 7.93 -24.03
CA ASN A 347 -9.30 7.81 -23.65
C ASN A 347 -9.11 8.15 -22.17
N ILE A 348 -8.74 7.14 -21.38
CA ILE A 348 -8.50 7.24 -19.94
C ILE A 348 -7.00 7.16 -19.69
N LEU A 349 -6.44 8.14 -19.00
CA LEU A 349 -5.06 8.09 -18.50
C LEU A 349 -5.07 7.70 -17.02
N VAL A 350 -4.12 6.86 -16.60
CA VAL A 350 -3.99 6.41 -15.22
C VAL A 350 -2.56 6.59 -14.75
N ALA A 351 -2.35 7.34 -13.66
CA ALA A 351 -1.05 7.52 -13.05
C ALA A 351 -1.14 7.35 -11.53
N CYS A 352 -0.05 6.90 -10.92
CA CYS A 352 0.02 6.68 -9.49
C CYS A 352 1.33 7.23 -8.94
N GLY A 353 1.27 7.92 -7.81
CA GLY A 353 2.45 8.46 -7.14
C GLY A 353 3.45 7.37 -6.71
N PRO A 354 4.66 7.74 -6.30
CA PRO A 354 5.10 9.12 -6.02
C PRO A 354 5.31 9.98 -7.28
N TYR A 355 5.00 11.26 -7.18
CA TYR A 355 5.12 12.24 -8.28
C TYR A 355 6.42 13.05 -8.26
N THR A 356 7.38 12.63 -7.43
CA THR A 356 8.70 13.24 -7.31
C THR A 356 9.76 12.16 -7.06
N PRO A 357 11.00 12.32 -7.51
CA PRO A 357 12.09 11.40 -7.22
C PRO A 357 12.46 11.41 -5.73
N SER A 358 13.03 10.32 -5.22
CA SER A 358 13.36 10.18 -3.79
C SER A 358 14.43 11.15 -3.28
N ASP A 359 15.20 11.77 -4.18
CA ASP A 359 16.27 12.71 -3.86
C ASP A 359 15.87 14.19 -4.03
N SER A 360 14.62 14.48 -4.44
CA SER A 360 14.18 15.83 -4.77
C SER A 360 12.70 16.06 -4.50
N LEU A 361 12.35 17.30 -4.16
CA LEU A 361 10.97 17.79 -4.08
C LEU A 361 10.66 18.82 -5.19
N THR A 362 11.34 18.69 -6.34
CA THR A 362 11.10 19.53 -7.53
C THR A 362 9.87 19.10 -8.33
N PHE A 363 9.34 17.90 -8.10
CA PHE A 363 8.17 17.35 -8.80
C PHE A 363 8.33 17.33 -10.34
N ASP A 364 9.55 17.10 -10.83
CA ASP A 364 9.79 17.00 -12.28
C ASP A 364 8.88 15.96 -12.97
N PRO A 365 8.65 14.75 -12.39
CA PRO A 365 7.73 13.78 -12.97
C PRO A 365 6.28 14.27 -13.05
N LEU A 366 5.84 15.09 -12.10
CA LEU A 366 4.52 15.69 -12.11
C LEU A 366 4.36 16.64 -13.30
N ILE A 367 5.37 17.49 -13.52
CA ILE A 367 5.38 18.46 -14.62
C ILE A 367 5.36 17.72 -15.96
N ASP A 368 6.13 16.64 -16.08
CA ASP A 368 6.15 15.79 -17.27
C ASP A 368 4.82 15.08 -17.52
N LEU A 369 4.18 14.59 -16.48
CA LEU A 369 2.83 14.03 -16.56
C LEU A 369 1.82 15.09 -17.05
N ILE A 370 1.86 16.31 -16.53
CA ILE A 370 1.00 17.41 -17.00
C ILE A 370 1.22 17.66 -18.49
N ASN A 371 2.48 17.69 -18.96
CA ASN A 371 2.79 17.84 -20.37
C ASN A 371 2.26 16.69 -21.23
N VAL A 372 2.28 15.45 -20.71
CA VAL A 372 1.64 14.30 -21.36
C VAL A 372 0.13 14.48 -21.48
N ILE A 373 -0.54 14.93 -20.42
CA ILE A 373 -1.99 15.19 -20.44
C ILE A 373 -2.31 16.30 -21.45
N VAL A 374 -1.51 17.36 -21.51
CA VAL A 374 -1.67 18.45 -22.49
C VAL A 374 -1.48 17.97 -23.92
N ARG A 375 -0.49 17.11 -24.17
CA ARG A 375 -0.19 16.55 -25.49
C ARG A 375 -1.25 15.56 -25.96
N ASP A 376 -1.58 14.59 -25.12
CA ASP A 376 -2.43 13.45 -25.48
C ASP A 376 -3.92 13.76 -25.29
N ARG A 377 -4.26 14.83 -24.57
CA ARG A 377 -5.63 15.28 -24.31
C ARG A 377 -6.59 14.14 -23.94
N PRO A 378 -6.31 13.34 -22.88
CA PRO A 378 -7.24 12.29 -22.45
C PRO A 378 -8.58 12.89 -22.01
N ASP A 379 -9.64 12.09 -22.10
CA ASP A 379 -10.98 12.47 -21.64
C ASP A 379 -11.05 12.47 -20.11
N VAL A 380 -10.43 11.46 -19.48
CA VAL A 380 -10.36 11.32 -18.00
C VAL A 380 -8.94 10.97 -17.58
N CYS A 381 -8.47 11.57 -16.48
CA CYS A 381 -7.24 11.18 -15.78
C CYS A 381 -7.56 10.66 -14.38
N LEU A 382 -7.22 9.39 -14.11
CA LEU A 382 -7.24 8.79 -12.79
C LEU A 382 -5.87 8.97 -12.15
N LEU A 383 -5.78 9.76 -11.08
CA LEU A 383 -4.55 10.12 -10.40
C LEU A 383 -4.59 9.59 -8.97
N PHE A 384 -3.79 8.56 -8.72
CA PHE A 384 -3.65 7.94 -7.41
C PHE A 384 -2.52 8.58 -6.62
N GLY A 385 -2.70 8.73 -5.31
CA GLY A 385 -1.63 9.09 -4.39
C GLY A 385 -0.47 8.07 -4.36
N PRO A 386 0.58 8.34 -3.58
CA PRO A 386 0.76 9.55 -2.77
C PRO A 386 1.20 10.74 -3.61
N PHE A 387 0.57 11.90 -3.38
CA PHE A 387 0.99 13.20 -3.92
C PHE A 387 2.14 13.78 -3.10
N VAL A 388 2.03 13.69 -1.78
CA VAL A 388 3.11 14.03 -0.84
C VAL A 388 3.39 12.79 -0.02
N ASP A 389 4.44 12.07 -0.41
CA ASP A 389 4.76 10.74 0.12
C ASP A 389 5.39 10.81 1.51
N SER A 390 4.74 10.18 2.49
CA SER A 390 5.23 10.06 3.87
C SER A 390 6.55 9.31 3.98
N LYS A 391 6.88 8.44 3.03
CA LYS A 391 8.16 7.71 2.96
C LYS A 391 9.26 8.47 2.21
N HIS A 392 9.01 9.69 1.73
CA HIS A 392 10.05 10.50 1.08
C HIS A 392 11.04 11.03 2.13
N GLU A 393 12.35 10.88 1.91
CA GLU A 393 13.39 11.15 2.93
C GLU A 393 13.27 12.56 3.55
N GLN A 394 13.02 13.58 2.73
CA GLN A 394 12.88 14.96 3.22
C GLN A 394 11.57 15.21 4.00
N ILE A 395 10.52 14.44 3.73
CA ILE A 395 9.23 14.53 4.40
C ILE A 395 9.32 13.80 5.75
N GLU A 396 9.80 12.56 5.73
CA GLU A 396 9.98 11.72 6.92
C GLU A 396 10.90 12.38 7.96
N LYS A 397 12.01 12.97 7.52
CA LYS A 397 12.97 13.68 8.39
C LYS A 397 12.57 15.13 8.70
N ALA A 398 11.37 15.56 8.31
CA ALA A 398 10.85 16.91 8.50
C ALA A 398 11.83 18.03 8.08
N LYS A 399 12.51 17.85 6.94
CA LYS A 399 13.50 18.80 6.38
C LYS A 399 12.86 19.93 5.55
N VAL A 400 11.54 19.87 5.34
CA VAL A 400 10.79 20.88 4.59
C VAL A 400 10.48 22.11 5.44
N THR A 401 10.38 23.27 4.81
CA THR A 401 10.13 24.56 5.49
C THR A 401 8.66 24.99 5.47
N GLU A 402 7.79 24.23 4.80
CA GLU A 402 6.36 24.50 4.63
C GLU A 402 5.53 23.34 5.22
N THR A 403 4.23 23.56 5.46
CA THR A 403 3.35 22.48 5.93
C THR A 403 3.07 21.47 4.82
N PHE A 404 2.79 20.22 5.19
CA PHE A 404 2.52 19.17 4.22
C PHE A 404 1.28 19.45 3.37
N GLU A 405 0.25 20.05 3.95
CA GLU A 405 -0.96 20.49 3.24
C GLU A 405 -0.62 21.54 2.18
N THR A 406 0.29 22.47 2.48
CA THR A 406 0.70 23.52 1.54
C THR A 406 1.40 22.91 0.33
N ILE A 407 2.29 21.92 0.55
CA ILE A 407 2.97 21.20 -0.52
C ILE A 407 1.94 20.43 -1.37
N PHE A 408 0.97 19.77 -0.72
CA PHE A 408 -0.10 19.05 -1.41
C PHE A 408 -0.96 19.98 -2.28
N TYR A 409 -1.45 21.10 -1.74
CA TYR A 409 -2.26 22.04 -2.51
C TYR A 409 -1.50 22.57 -3.73
N ARG A 410 -0.20 22.88 -3.58
CA ARG A 410 0.64 23.27 -4.73
C ARG A 410 0.70 22.19 -5.81
N CYS A 411 0.80 20.91 -5.42
CA CYS A 411 0.80 19.80 -6.38
C CYS A 411 -0.54 19.72 -7.12
N ILE A 412 -1.65 19.75 -6.39
CA ILE A 412 -3.00 19.68 -6.99
C ILE A 412 -3.28 20.89 -7.87
N ASP A 413 -2.99 22.10 -7.40
CA ASP A 413 -3.15 23.33 -8.17
C ASP A 413 -2.32 23.30 -9.46
N SER A 414 -1.09 22.76 -9.40
CA SER A 414 -0.25 22.60 -10.60
C SER A 414 -0.88 21.67 -11.64
N ILE A 415 -1.47 20.55 -11.21
CA ILE A 415 -2.17 19.61 -12.11
C ILE A 415 -3.43 20.27 -12.68
N VAL A 416 -4.24 20.85 -11.80
CA VAL A 416 -5.51 21.49 -12.12
C VAL A 416 -5.25 22.62 -13.13
N ASP A 417 -4.39 23.58 -12.83
CA ASP A 417 -4.13 24.72 -13.72
C ASP A 417 -3.37 24.33 -14.98
N GLY A 418 -2.39 23.41 -14.88
CA GLY A 418 -1.60 22.94 -16.01
C GLY A 418 -2.43 22.20 -17.07
N THR A 419 -3.56 21.60 -16.68
CA THR A 419 -4.45 20.85 -17.58
C THR A 419 -5.69 21.64 -18.02
N ARG A 420 -5.83 22.91 -17.60
CA ARG A 420 -7.00 23.75 -17.92
C ARG A 420 -7.26 23.91 -19.42
N SER A 421 -6.20 23.96 -20.23
CA SER A 421 -6.29 24.12 -21.69
C SER A 421 -6.84 22.89 -22.42
N VAL A 422 -6.91 21.75 -21.73
CA VAL A 422 -7.31 20.46 -22.30
C VAL A 422 -8.79 20.19 -22.12
N GLY A 423 -9.34 20.55 -20.95
CA GLY A 423 -10.69 20.18 -20.55
C GLY A 423 -10.82 18.72 -20.08
N CYS A 424 -9.71 18.06 -19.73
CA CYS A 424 -9.72 16.70 -19.20
C CYS A 424 -10.41 16.66 -17.82
N HIS A 425 -11.23 15.64 -17.60
CA HIS A 425 -11.81 15.35 -16.29
C HIS A 425 -10.75 14.71 -15.38
N LEU A 426 -10.55 15.23 -14.18
CA LEU A 426 -9.54 14.78 -13.23
C LEU A 426 -10.20 14.05 -12.07
N VAL A 427 -9.77 12.82 -11.80
CA VAL A 427 -10.21 12.03 -10.66
C VAL A 427 -9.03 11.81 -9.73
N PHE A 428 -9.13 12.27 -8.48
CA PHE A 428 -8.09 12.10 -7.47
C PHE A 428 -8.47 11.02 -6.46
N VAL A 429 -7.61 10.01 -6.34
CA VAL A 429 -7.75 8.90 -5.39
C VAL A 429 -6.68 9.04 -4.30
N PRO A 430 -7.03 9.11 -3.01
CA PRO A 430 -6.07 9.21 -1.92
C PRO A 430 -5.24 7.93 -1.75
N ALA A 431 -4.10 8.03 -1.06
CA ALA A 431 -3.34 6.89 -0.60
C ALA A 431 -2.93 7.02 0.87
N GLN A 432 -2.72 5.90 1.56
CA GLN A 432 -2.32 5.90 2.98
C GLN A 432 -0.95 6.56 3.21
N ARG A 433 -0.16 6.70 2.14
CA ARG A 433 1.13 7.39 2.14
C ARG A 433 1.01 8.90 1.92
N ASP A 434 -0.18 9.45 1.68
CA ASP A 434 -0.39 10.90 1.64
C ASP A 434 -0.26 11.47 3.05
N VAL A 435 0.90 12.05 3.36
CA VAL A 435 1.27 12.47 4.73
C VAL A 435 0.32 13.50 5.36
N HIS A 436 -0.41 14.24 4.53
CA HIS A 436 -1.32 15.31 4.96
C HIS A 436 -2.76 14.81 5.18
N HIS A 437 -3.08 13.57 4.79
CA HIS A 437 -4.44 13.02 4.77
C HIS A 437 -4.65 11.95 5.84
N GLU A 438 -5.90 11.56 6.08
CA GLU A 438 -6.24 10.48 7.01
C GLU A 438 -5.58 9.16 6.56
N PHE A 439 -4.79 8.51 7.42
CA PHE A 439 -3.98 7.33 7.05
C PHE A 439 -4.69 5.98 7.32
N ILE A 440 -6.01 6.01 7.55
CA ILE A 440 -6.82 4.83 7.90
C ILE A 440 -7.64 4.40 6.69
N TYR A 441 -7.59 3.10 6.36
CA TYR A 441 -8.35 2.51 5.28
C TYR A 441 -9.71 1.99 5.77
N PRO A 442 -10.82 2.22 5.04
CA PRO A 442 -10.94 2.98 3.79
C PRO A 442 -10.79 4.50 3.99
N GLN A 443 -10.06 5.19 3.11
CA GLN A 443 -9.82 6.63 3.23
C GLN A 443 -10.96 7.45 2.61
N PRO A 444 -11.40 8.55 3.26
CA PRO A 444 -12.33 9.49 2.65
C PRO A 444 -11.69 10.26 1.49
N PRO A 445 -12.49 10.91 0.62
CA PRO A 445 -11.97 11.80 -0.41
C PRO A 445 -11.14 12.95 0.18
N PHE A 446 -10.23 13.52 -0.62
CA PHE A 446 -9.53 14.74 -0.25
C PHE A 446 -10.49 15.92 -0.02
N THR A 447 -10.05 16.88 0.80
CA THR A 447 -10.76 18.15 0.96
C THR A 447 -9.96 19.27 0.30
N LEU A 448 -10.53 19.91 -0.72
CA LEU A 448 -9.89 21.00 -1.47
C LEU A 448 -10.67 22.30 -1.31
N PRO A 449 -10.28 23.19 -0.38
CA PRO A 449 -11.06 24.39 -0.05
C PRO A 449 -11.14 25.41 -1.20
N ASN A 450 -10.11 25.48 -2.05
CA ASN A 450 -10.00 26.49 -3.10
C ASN A 450 -10.77 26.17 -4.40
N LEU A 451 -11.12 24.91 -4.66
CA LEU A 451 -11.84 24.51 -5.88
C LEU A 451 -13.26 25.07 -5.96
N SER A 452 -13.86 25.41 -4.82
CA SER A 452 -15.22 25.95 -4.73
C SER A 452 -15.41 27.34 -5.37
N LYS A 453 -14.31 28.04 -5.69
CA LYS A 453 -14.33 29.43 -6.18
C LYS A 453 -14.50 29.57 -7.70
N ASP A 454 -14.17 28.53 -8.48
CA ASP A 454 -14.33 28.52 -9.93
C ASP A 454 -15.27 27.36 -10.32
N GLN A 455 -16.53 27.69 -10.66
CA GLN A 455 -17.56 26.71 -11.02
C GLN A 455 -17.14 25.80 -12.18
N THR A 456 -16.30 26.30 -13.11
CA THR A 456 -15.81 25.50 -14.24
C THR A 456 -14.75 24.49 -13.81
N GLN A 457 -13.94 24.82 -12.80
CA GLN A 457 -12.98 23.87 -12.23
C GLN A 457 -13.66 22.83 -11.32
N ALA A 458 -14.71 23.24 -10.61
CA ALA A 458 -15.49 22.33 -9.77
C ALA A 458 -16.19 21.23 -10.58
N GLN A 459 -16.54 21.48 -11.84
CA GLN A 459 -17.21 20.49 -12.70
C GLN A 459 -16.25 19.41 -13.24
N ARG A 460 -14.98 19.75 -13.49
CA ARG A 460 -13.99 18.83 -14.09
C ARG A 460 -13.17 18.02 -13.08
N VAL A 461 -13.32 18.27 -11.78
CA VAL A 461 -12.54 17.61 -10.73
C VAL A 461 -13.47 16.76 -9.87
N THR A 462 -13.18 15.48 -9.76
CA THR A 462 -13.87 14.56 -8.86
C THR A 462 -12.88 14.02 -7.82
N LEU A 463 -13.24 14.16 -6.56
CA LEU A 463 -12.49 13.59 -5.43
C LEU A 463 -13.25 12.35 -4.96
N VAL A 464 -12.54 11.22 -4.88
CA VAL A 464 -13.16 9.92 -4.58
C VAL A 464 -12.47 9.27 -3.37
N PRO A 465 -13.14 8.36 -2.64
CA PRO A 465 -12.50 7.62 -1.55
C PRO A 465 -11.54 6.54 -2.09
N ASP A 466 -10.75 5.97 -1.19
CA ASP A 466 -9.95 4.76 -1.44
C ASP A 466 -10.40 3.64 -0.48
N PRO A 467 -10.94 2.51 -0.98
CA PRO A 467 -11.20 2.20 -2.39
C PRO A 467 -12.51 2.84 -2.88
N CYS A 468 -12.80 2.70 -4.18
CA CYS A 468 -14.12 3.03 -4.71
C CYS A 468 -14.45 2.27 -6.01
N THR A 469 -15.74 2.23 -6.36
CA THR A 469 -16.21 1.81 -7.68
C THR A 469 -16.80 3.01 -8.44
N LEU A 470 -16.16 3.40 -9.53
CA LEU A 470 -16.61 4.49 -10.40
C LEU A 470 -17.31 3.97 -11.65
N LEU A 471 -18.30 4.72 -12.11
CA LEU A 471 -18.98 4.53 -13.37
C LEU A 471 -18.57 5.66 -14.33
N ILE A 472 -17.79 5.32 -15.36
CA ILE A 472 -17.32 6.24 -16.39
C ILE A 472 -17.99 5.87 -17.71
N ASP A 473 -18.93 6.71 -18.16
CA ASP A 473 -19.76 6.48 -19.37
C ASP A 473 -20.38 5.07 -19.46
N GLY A 474 -20.84 4.56 -18.31
CA GLY A 474 -21.46 3.24 -18.19
C GLY A 474 -20.50 2.07 -18.00
N VAL A 475 -19.18 2.30 -17.99
CA VAL A 475 -18.15 1.31 -17.70
C VAL A 475 -17.71 1.41 -16.24
N THR A 476 -17.67 0.28 -15.54
CA THR A 476 -17.32 0.20 -14.12
C THR A 476 -15.82 0.04 -13.89
N PHE A 477 -15.28 0.91 -13.04
CA PHE A 477 -13.88 0.95 -12.63
C PHE A 477 -13.79 0.69 -11.13
N GLY A 478 -13.17 -0.42 -10.74
CA GLY A 478 -12.75 -0.65 -9.36
C GLY A 478 -11.39 0.01 -9.14
N LEU A 479 -11.28 0.92 -8.18
CA LEU A 479 -10.07 1.67 -7.89
C LEU A 479 -9.62 1.40 -6.45
N THR A 480 -8.34 1.09 -6.28
CA THR A 480 -7.71 1.14 -4.96
C THR A 480 -6.25 1.58 -5.04
N SER A 481 -5.76 2.32 -4.05
CA SER A 481 -4.36 2.79 -4.00
C SER A 481 -3.43 1.86 -3.19
N SER A 482 -4.01 1.08 -2.28
CA SER A 482 -3.29 0.12 -1.42
C SER A 482 -2.59 -0.96 -2.26
N ASP A 483 -1.38 -1.35 -1.86
CA ASP A 483 -0.57 -2.33 -2.60
C ASP A 483 -0.95 -3.79 -2.29
N ILE A 484 -2.25 -4.09 -2.41
CA ILE A 484 -2.82 -5.41 -2.11
C ILE A 484 -2.17 -6.54 -2.92
N LEU A 485 -1.71 -6.25 -4.14
CA LEU A 485 -0.97 -7.21 -4.97
C LEU A 485 0.36 -7.62 -4.35
N PHE A 486 1.10 -6.67 -3.78
CA PHE A 486 2.35 -6.95 -3.08
C PHE A 486 2.08 -7.72 -1.78
N HIS A 487 1.08 -7.29 -1.01
CA HIS A 487 0.74 -7.89 0.28
C HIS A 487 0.25 -9.35 0.13
N MET A 488 -0.78 -9.58 -0.69
CA MET A 488 -1.27 -10.94 -0.96
C MET A 488 -0.22 -11.79 -1.67
N GLY A 489 0.60 -11.16 -2.51
CA GLY A 489 1.75 -11.83 -3.09
C GLY A 489 2.62 -12.44 -2.01
N ALA A 490 3.01 -11.68 -0.99
CA ALA A 490 3.91 -12.13 0.05
C ALA A 490 3.34 -13.35 0.82
N GLU A 491 2.03 -13.44 1.01
CA GLU A 491 1.36 -14.44 1.85
C GLU A 491 0.69 -15.61 1.10
N GLU A 492 0.53 -15.52 -0.23
CA GLU A 492 -0.10 -16.59 -1.02
C GLU A 492 0.76 -17.87 -1.09
N ILE A 493 0.11 -19.01 -0.89
CA ILE A 493 0.65 -20.34 -1.20
C ILE A 493 -0.14 -20.96 -2.35
N SER A 494 0.53 -21.74 -3.20
CA SER A 494 -0.15 -22.49 -4.26
C SER A 494 0.55 -23.80 -4.56
N CYS A 495 -0.23 -24.75 -5.08
CA CYS A 495 0.26 -26.03 -5.60
C CYS A 495 -0.47 -26.38 -6.89
N GLY A 496 0.24 -26.93 -7.87
CA GLY A 496 -0.33 -27.51 -9.08
C GLY A 496 -1.08 -26.55 -10.01
N THR A 497 -1.02 -25.23 -9.78
CA THR A 497 -1.71 -24.23 -10.61
C THR A 497 -0.89 -23.86 -11.85
N SER A 498 -1.56 -23.73 -13.00
CA SER A 498 -0.93 -23.35 -14.28
C SER A 498 -0.94 -21.84 -14.54
N SER A 499 -1.80 -21.10 -13.84
CA SER A 499 -1.94 -19.64 -13.96
C SER A 499 -0.81 -18.90 -13.27
N ASP A 500 -0.41 -17.74 -13.80
CA ASP A 500 0.59 -16.90 -13.13
C ASP A 500 0.08 -16.32 -11.80
N ARG A 501 1.03 -15.98 -10.92
CA ARG A 501 0.74 -15.49 -9.55
C ARG A 501 -0.15 -14.26 -9.52
N PHE A 502 0.02 -13.30 -10.42
CA PHE A 502 -0.80 -12.09 -10.42
C PHE A 502 -2.23 -12.39 -10.83
N SER A 503 -2.42 -13.22 -11.86
CA SER A 503 -3.77 -13.66 -12.26
C SER A 503 -4.50 -14.39 -11.11
N ARG A 504 -3.79 -15.20 -10.31
CA ARG A 504 -4.38 -15.85 -9.13
C ARG A 504 -4.79 -14.84 -8.05
N ILE A 505 -3.91 -13.91 -7.69
CA ILE A 505 -4.20 -12.89 -6.67
C ILE A 505 -5.39 -12.01 -7.10
N LEU A 506 -5.41 -11.58 -8.36
CA LEU A 506 -6.53 -10.82 -8.91
C LEU A 506 -7.83 -11.62 -8.88
N ASN A 507 -7.79 -12.91 -9.22
CA ASN A 507 -8.95 -13.78 -9.12
C ASN A 507 -9.43 -13.93 -7.67
N HIS A 508 -8.52 -13.99 -6.70
CA HIS A 508 -8.87 -13.97 -5.27
C HIS A 508 -9.58 -12.68 -4.88
N MET A 509 -9.11 -11.51 -5.32
CA MET A 509 -9.80 -10.25 -5.03
C MET A 509 -11.25 -10.25 -5.57
N LEU A 510 -11.43 -10.67 -6.83
CA LEU A 510 -12.75 -10.71 -7.47
C LEU A 510 -13.71 -11.71 -6.81
N THR A 511 -13.21 -12.89 -6.45
CA THR A 511 -14.02 -13.95 -5.82
C THR A 511 -14.28 -13.73 -4.33
N GLN A 512 -13.41 -12.99 -3.65
CA GLN A 512 -13.60 -12.57 -2.26
C GLN A 512 -14.36 -11.25 -2.15
N ARG A 513 -14.74 -10.65 -3.29
CA ARG A 513 -15.65 -9.50 -3.40
C ARG A 513 -15.19 -8.29 -2.59
N SER A 514 -13.89 -8.11 -2.45
CA SER A 514 -13.30 -7.11 -1.56
C SER A 514 -12.04 -6.52 -2.17
N PHE A 515 -11.84 -5.21 -1.97
CA PHE A 515 -10.62 -4.53 -2.41
C PHE A 515 -9.38 -4.92 -1.58
N TYR A 516 -9.59 -5.44 -0.37
CA TYR A 516 -8.52 -5.89 0.52
C TYR A 516 -8.93 -7.16 1.30
N PRO A 517 -8.89 -8.36 0.67
CA PRO A 517 -9.36 -9.58 1.31
C PRO A 517 -8.37 -10.21 2.31
N LEU A 518 -7.09 -9.78 2.30
CA LEU A 518 -6.02 -10.29 3.16
C LEU A 518 -6.30 -9.96 4.63
N TYR A 519 -6.33 -10.97 5.48
CA TYR A 519 -6.52 -10.80 6.92
C TYR A 519 -5.62 -11.76 7.73
N PRO A 520 -4.89 -11.27 8.74
CA PRO A 520 -4.68 -9.86 9.10
C PRO A 520 -4.05 -9.03 7.96
N PRO A 521 -4.31 -7.71 7.89
CA PRO A 521 -3.68 -6.86 6.88
C PRO A 521 -2.16 -6.77 7.12
N ALA A 522 -1.40 -6.47 6.05
CA ALA A 522 0.01 -6.12 6.15
C ALA A 522 0.24 -5.00 7.18
N GLU A 523 1.40 -5.02 7.84
CA GLU A 523 1.70 -4.19 9.01
C GLU A 523 1.60 -2.68 8.72
N GLU A 524 1.90 -2.26 7.50
CA GLU A 524 1.79 -0.87 7.07
C GLU A 524 0.35 -0.38 6.84
N VAL A 525 -0.63 -1.28 6.77
CA VAL A 525 -2.02 -0.94 6.45
C VAL A 525 -2.84 -0.83 7.73
N ASN A 526 -3.15 0.42 8.08
CA ASN A 526 -4.10 0.71 9.15
C ASN A 526 -5.53 0.61 8.62
N MET A 527 -6.37 -0.22 9.24
CA MET A 527 -7.73 -0.50 8.77
C MET A 527 -8.77 -0.29 9.87
N ASP A 528 -9.87 0.36 9.53
CA ASP A 528 -11.09 0.41 10.32
C ASP A 528 -12.10 -0.61 9.76
N TYR A 529 -12.33 -1.70 10.48
CA TYR A 529 -13.11 -2.84 9.97
C TYR A 529 -14.59 -2.51 9.81
N GLU A 530 -15.17 -1.71 10.71
CA GLU A 530 -16.58 -1.31 10.61
C GLU A 530 -16.80 -0.46 9.35
N LYS A 531 -15.89 0.47 9.06
CA LYS A 531 -15.96 1.26 7.82
C LYS A 531 -15.59 0.45 6.58
N PHE A 532 -14.63 -0.46 6.70
CA PHE A 532 -14.23 -1.34 5.61
C PHE A 532 -15.33 -2.31 5.18
N GLN A 533 -16.17 -2.78 6.11
CA GLN A 533 -17.33 -3.60 5.76
C GLN A 533 -18.31 -2.86 4.85
N ILE A 534 -18.48 -1.55 5.06
CA ILE A 534 -19.46 -0.74 4.32
C ILE A 534 -18.86 -0.24 3.01
N HIS A 535 -17.63 0.28 3.02
CA HIS A 535 -17.04 1.01 1.89
C HIS A 535 -15.88 0.26 1.19
N GLY A 536 -15.46 -0.89 1.71
CA GLY A 536 -14.31 -1.66 1.21
C GLY A 536 -14.66 -2.89 0.38
N GLN A 537 -15.95 -3.16 0.18
CA GLN A 537 -16.44 -4.31 -0.58
C GLN A 537 -16.70 -3.93 -2.04
N MET A 538 -16.61 -4.90 -2.95
CA MET A 538 -16.99 -4.73 -4.33
C MET A 538 -18.50 -4.93 -4.48
N LEU A 539 -19.20 -3.99 -5.12
CA LEU A 539 -20.65 -4.11 -5.36
C LEU A 539 -20.98 -5.01 -6.56
N VAL A 540 -20.07 -5.04 -7.52
CA VAL A 540 -20.14 -5.79 -8.78
C VAL A 540 -18.73 -6.25 -9.12
N THR A 541 -18.59 -7.20 -10.04
CA THR A 541 -17.29 -7.38 -10.68
C THR A 541 -17.05 -6.20 -11.62
N PRO A 542 -16.00 -5.39 -11.39
CA PRO A 542 -15.75 -4.23 -12.22
C PRO A 542 -15.32 -4.66 -13.62
N ASP A 543 -15.65 -3.87 -14.62
CA ASP A 543 -15.17 -4.08 -15.99
C ASP A 543 -13.64 -3.89 -16.05
N ILE A 544 -13.13 -2.89 -15.31
CA ILE A 544 -11.71 -2.56 -15.22
C ILE A 544 -11.33 -2.42 -13.74
N LEU A 545 -10.29 -3.13 -13.30
CA LEU A 545 -9.76 -3.03 -11.94
C LEU A 545 -8.37 -2.39 -11.98
N VAL A 546 -8.22 -1.21 -11.39
CA VAL A 546 -6.94 -0.51 -11.30
C VAL A 546 -6.34 -0.75 -9.92
N VAL A 547 -5.20 -1.46 -9.89
CA VAL A 547 -4.48 -1.89 -8.69
C VAL A 547 -2.99 -1.54 -8.83
N PRO A 548 -2.62 -0.27 -8.57
CA PRO A 548 -1.23 0.16 -8.63
C PRO A 548 -0.37 -0.58 -7.62
N SER A 549 0.81 -1.01 -8.06
CA SER A 549 1.75 -1.76 -7.21
C SER A 549 3.19 -1.40 -7.52
N GLU A 550 4.07 -1.52 -6.52
CA GLU A 550 5.54 -1.46 -6.72
C GLU A 550 6.06 -2.60 -7.61
N LEU A 551 5.30 -3.70 -7.71
CA LEU A 551 5.54 -4.81 -8.63
C LEU A 551 5.58 -4.38 -10.10
N ARG A 552 5.97 -5.32 -10.97
CA ARG A 552 6.03 -5.07 -12.42
C ARG A 552 4.63 -4.71 -12.94
N TYR A 553 4.57 -3.65 -13.73
CA TYR A 553 3.36 -3.22 -14.44
C TYR A 553 2.79 -4.36 -15.31
N PHE A 554 1.47 -4.39 -15.48
CA PHE A 554 0.80 -5.35 -16.35
C PHE A 554 -0.60 -4.88 -16.74
N VAL A 555 -1.15 -5.51 -17.77
CA VAL A 555 -2.59 -5.52 -18.09
C VAL A 555 -2.99 -6.96 -18.34
N LYS A 556 -4.02 -7.45 -17.63
CA LYS A 556 -4.48 -8.84 -17.68
C LYS A 556 -6.00 -8.90 -17.70
N ASP A 557 -6.55 -9.84 -18.45
CA ASP A 557 -7.96 -10.21 -18.34
C ASP A 557 -8.09 -11.38 -17.36
N VAL A 558 -8.81 -11.17 -16.26
CA VAL A 558 -9.07 -12.17 -15.23
C VAL A 558 -10.57 -12.24 -15.00
N ALA A 559 -11.17 -13.40 -15.31
CA ALA A 559 -12.61 -13.64 -15.21
C ALA A 559 -13.47 -12.58 -15.95
N GLY A 560 -12.98 -12.00 -17.05
CA GLY A 560 -13.67 -10.96 -17.82
C GLY A 560 -13.49 -9.53 -17.30
N CYS A 561 -12.73 -9.34 -16.21
CA CYS A 561 -12.30 -8.05 -15.69
C CYS A 561 -10.90 -7.71 -16.23
N VAL A 562 -10.73 -6.51 -16.78
CA VAL A 562 -9.41 -6.03 -17.22
C VAL A 562 -8.68 -5.40 -16.03
N CYS A 563 -7.75 -6.14 -15.45
CA CYS A 563 -6.95 -5.69 -14.33
C CYS A 563 -5.67 -4.98 -14.81
N VAL A 564 -5.43 -3.78 -14.28
CA VAL A 564 -4.33 -2.90 -14.69
C VAL A 564 -3.49 -2.51 -13.48
N ASN A 565 -2.20 -2.86 -13.53
CA ASN A 565 -1.19 -2.22 -12.70
C ASN A 565 -0.39 -1.25 -13.58
N PRO A 566 -0.64 0.08 -13.50
CA PRO A 566 0.11 1.08 -14.26
C PRO A 566 1.55 1.25 -13.78
N GLY A 567 1.92 0.66 -12.64
CA GLY A 567 3.15 0.94 -11.91
C GLY A 567 3.10 2.29 -11.19
N ARG A 568 4.23 2.65 -10.58
CA ARG A 568 4.46 3.95 -9.94
C ARG A 568 5.06 4.91 -10.98
N LEU A 569 4.65 6.18 -10.94
CA LEU A 569 5.17 7.22 -11.84
C LEU A 569 6.65 7.48 -11.60
N THR A 570 7.11 7.30 -10.36
CA THR A 570 8.52 7.39 -9.98
C THR A 570 8.92 6.17 -9.15
N LYS A 571 10.13 5.63 -9.38
CA LYS A 571 10.70 4.54 -8.59
C LYS A 571 12.08 4.95 -8.07
N GLY A 572 12.14 5.40 -6.81
CA GLY A 572 13.37 5.95 -6.23
C GLY A 572 13.83 7.20 -7.00
N GLN A 573 15.03 7.15 -7.57
CA GLN A 573 15.63 8.28 -8.31
C GLN A 573 15.34 8.25 -9.83
N VAL A 574 14.59 7.26 -10.33
CA VAL A 574 14.33 7.09 -11.77
C VAL A 574 12.85 7.23 -12.09
N GLY A 575 12.58 7.64 -13.34
CA GLY A 575 11.21 7.70 -13.86
C GLY A 575 10.60 6.30 -13.96
N GLY A 576 9.30 6.24 -13.76
CA GLY A 576 8.50 5.03 -13.79
C GLY A 576 7.54 5.01 -14.98
N THR A 577 6.29 4.64 -14.74
CA THR A 577 5.30 4.37 -15.78
C THR A 577 3.93 4.98 -15.47
N TYR A 578 3.13 5.13 -16.52
CA TYR A 578 1.70 5.44 -16.45
C TYR A 578 0.92 4.54 -17.42
N GLY A 579 -0.37 4.35 -17.14
CA GLY A 579 -1.29 3.59 -17.97
C GLY A 579 -2.15 4.48 -18.86
N ARG A 580 -2.61 3.95 -19.98
CA ARG A 580 -3.66 4.54 -20.82
C ARG A 580 -4.60 3.47 -21.35
N LEU A 581 -5.89 3.75 -21.38
CA LEU A 581 -6.94 2.83 -21.80
C LEU A 581 -7.85 3.50 -22.82
N LEU A 582 -8.25 2.76 -23.84
CA LEU A 582 -9.38 3.11 -24.70
C LEU A 582 -10.57 2.24 -24.31
N ILE A 583 -11.61 2.87 -23.79
CA ILE A 583 -12.84 2.20 -23.40
C ILE A 583 -13.97 2.59 -24.33
N GLN A 584 -14.84 1.64 -24.61
CA GLN A 584 -16.05 1.87 -25.38
C GLN A 584 -17.12 0.95 -24.83
N ARG A 585 -18.27 1.52 -24.51
CA ARG A 585 -19.42 0.73 -24.10
C ARG A 585 -19.92 -0.06 -25.31
N SER A 586 -19.82 -1.39 -25.26
CA SER A 586 -20.38 -2.26 -26.30
C SER A 586 -21.89 -2.49 -26.07
N ALA A 587 -22.63 -2.72 -27.16
CA ALA A 587 -24.01 -3.16 -27.07
C ALA A 587 -24.07 -4.59 -26.50
N ALA A 588 -25.18 -4.98 -25.88
CA ALA A 588 -25.37 -6.35 -25.46
C ALA A 588 -25.34 -7.26 -26.72
N PRO A 589 -24.42 -8.23 -26.81
CA PRO A 589 -24.27 -9.03 -28.02
C PRO A 589 -25.45 -9.98 -28.20
N GLU A 590 -25.89 -10.18 -29.45
CA GLU A 590 -26.99 -11.09 -29.81
C GLU A 590 -26.70 -12.55 -29.39
N ASP A 591 -25.42 -12.92 -29.26
CA ASP A 591 -24.94 -14.27 -28.88
C ASP A 591 -24.78 -14.49 -27.35
N GLY A 592 -25.12 -13.50 -26.52
CA GLY A 592 -25.07 -13.62 -25.04
C GLY A 592 -23.66 -13.71 -24.42
N LYS A 593 -22.59 -13.63 -25.21
CA LYS A 593 -21.20 -13.58 -24.72
C LYS A 593 -20.76 -12.14 -24.44
N ARG A 594 -20.61 -11.77 -23.17
CA ARG A 594 -20.14 -10.42 -22.77
C ARG A 594 -18.83 -10.04 -23.47
N GLU A 595 -18.83 -8.92 -24.18
CA GLU A 595 -17.62 -8.28 -24.70
C GLU A 595 -17.02 -7.36 -23.64
N SER A 596 -15.69 -7.31 -23.56
CA SER A 596 -15.00 -6.39 -22.66
C SER A 596 -15.11 -4.95 -23.18
N PRO A 597 -15.50 -3.98 -22.35
CA PRO A 597 -15.58 -2.58 -22.76
C PRO A 597 -14.19 -1.92 -22.92
N CYS A 598 -13.10 -2.59 -22.53
CA CYS A 598 -11.75 -2.11 -22.75
C CYS A 598 -11.21 -2.61 -24.09
N LEU A 599 -11.19 -1.74 -25.11
CA LEU A 599 -10.73 -2.08 -26.47
C LEU A 599 -9.22 -2.33 -26.53
N THR A 600 -8.45 -1.46 -25.89
CA THR A 600 -7.00 -1.57 -25.78
C THR A 600 -6.49 -0.81 -24.58
N ALA A 601 -5.40 -1.30 -24.00
CA ALA A 601 -4.71 -0.63 -22.91
C ALA A 601 -3.20 -0.75 -23.09
N GLN A 602 -2.47 0.26 -22.62
CA GLN A 602 -1.02 0.29 -22.66
C GLN A 602 -0.44 0.85 -21.36
N VAL A 603 0.74 0.36 -21.00
CA VAL A 603 1.59 0.99 -19.98
C VAL A 603 2.81 1.58 -20.69
N LYS A 604 3.15 2.82 -20.36
CA LYS A 604 4.23 3.57 -20.99
C LYS A 604 5.23 4.08 -19.96
N LEU A 605 6.50 4.11 -20.35
CA LEU A 605 7.50 4.88 -19.64
C LEU A 605 7.14 6.36 -19.73
N GLU A 606 7.25 7.03 -18.59
CA GLU A 606 7.00 8.45 -18.47
C GLU A 606 7.83 9.27 -19.50
N SER A 607 7.26 10.32 -20.09
CA SER A 607 7.92 11.11 -21.16
C SER A 607 8.10 12.58 -20.78
N LEU A 608 9.33 13.11 -20.91
CA LEU A 608 9.59 14.55 -20.98
C LEU A 608 9.12 15.07 -22.35
N PRO A 609 8.56 16.30 -22.46
CA PRO A 609 8.44 16.94 -23.76
C PRO A 609 9.83 17.29 -24.30
N LEU A 610 10.01 17.07 -25.60
CA LEU A 610 11.14 17.58 -26.37
C LEU A 610 10.89 19.07 -26.71
N SER A 611 10.73 19.94 -25.71
CA SER A 611 10.44 21.37 -25.93
C SER A 611 11.27 22.29 -25.03
N LEU A 612 12.55 21.97 -24.86
CA LEU A 612 13.57 22.89 -24.33
C LEU A 612 14.69 23.19 -25.33
N LEU A 613 14.37 23.12 -26.62
CA LEU A 613 15.18 23.74 -27.67
C LEU A 613 14.27 24.69 -28.47
N PHE A 614 14.50 25.99 -28.25
CA PHE A 614 13.95 27.15 -28.97
C PHE A 614 12.56 27.66 -28.58
N THR A 615 12.49 28.41 -27.48
CA THR A 615 11.73 29.68 -27.45
C THR A 615 12.48 30.68 -26.57
N CYS A 616 13.35 31.49 -27.17
CA CYS A 616 13.86 32.71 -26.56
C CYS A 616 12.94 33.87 -27.02
N PRO A 617 12.23 34.57 -26.12
CA PRO A 617 11.45 35.73 -26.52
C PRO A 617 12.40 36.92 -26.69
N LEU A 618 12.75 37.20 -27.94
CA LEU A 618 13.50 38.38 -28.34
C LEU A 618 12.51 39.52 -28.61
N GLU A 619 12.11 40.27 -27.57
CA GLU A 619 11.60 41.63 -27.77
C GLU A 619 11.77 42.55 -26.56
N ARG A 620 12.72 43.50 -26.72
CA ARG A 620 12.82 44.85 -26.17
C ARG A 620 12.78 45.06 -24.64
N ARG A 621 13.94 45.49 -24.11
CA ARG A 621 14.10 46.84 -23.52
C ARG A 621 15.57 47.26 -23.48
N THR A 622 15.84 48.35 -24.19
CA THR A 622 17.03 49.19 -24.11
C THR A 622 17.20 49.79 -22.72
N ALA A 623 18.42 49.71 -22.17
CA ALA A 623 19.13 50.71 -21.36
C ALA A 623 19.86 50.07 -20.16
N GLY A 624 21.18 50.28 -20.08
CA GLY A 624 21.93 50.18 -18.84
C GLY A 624 23.15 49.24 -18.88
N CYS A 625 24.32 49.83 -18.62
CA CYS A 625 25.56 49.20 -18.17
C CYS A 625 26.43 48.48 -19.21
N LYS A 626 27.27 49.32 -19.86
CA LYS A 626 28.69 49.03 -20.12
C LYS A 626 29.42 48.69 -18.81
N GLU A 627 30.56 48.00 -18.96
CA GLU A 627 31.50 47.50 -17.93
C GLU A 627 31.11 46.08 -17.44
N MET A 628 31.92 45.03 -17.56
CA MET A 628 33.37 44.97 -17.59
C MET A 628 33.78 43.65 -18.27
N ILE A 629 34.53 43.76 -19.36
CA ILE A 629 35.31 42.67 -19.96
C ILE A 629 36.55 42.50 -19.10
N ASN A 630 36.74 41.35 -18.46
CA ASN A 630 38.02 40.66 -18.38
C ASN A 630 37.92 39.33 -17.62
N GLN A 631 38.65 38.33 -18.13
CA GLN A 631 38.89 37.00 -17.58
C GLN A 631 37.80 35.93 -17.75
N THR A 632 37.80 35.20 -18.87
CA THR A 632 37.83 33.72 -18.81
C THR A 632 38.41 33.10 -20.08
N ASN A 633 39.13 32.00 -19.88
CA ASN A 633 40.08 31.33 -20.76
C ASN A 633 39.51 30.70 -22.05
N MET A 634 40.39 30.65 -23.05
CA MET A 634 40.30 29.81 -24.24
C MET A 634 40.06 28.33 -23.89
N CYS A 635 38.84 27.84 -24.07
CA CYS A 635 38.58 26.42 -24.39
C CYS A 635 37.25 26.18 -25.15
N THR A 636 36.52 27.24 -25.53
CA THR A 636 35.16 27.13 -26.09
C THR A 636 35.05 27.67 -27.52
N LEU A 637 36.12 27.58 -28.32
CA LEU A 637 36.14 28.09 -29.69
C LEU A 637 36.23 27.02 -30.80
N VAL A 638 36.34 25.74 -30.45
CA VAL A 638 36.46 24.65 -31.43
C VAL A 638 35.10 24.00 -31.76
N THR A 639 34.15 24.00 -30.82
CA THR A 639 32.83 23.38 -31.02
C THR A 639 31.88 24.24 -31.87
N TYR A 640 32.05 25.57 -31.87
CA TYR A 640 31.20 26.50 -32.63
C TYR A 640 31.49 26.49 -34.15
N ARG A 641 32.70 26.10 -34.57
CA ARG A 641 33.07 26.07 -36.00
C ARG A 641 32.50 24.86 -36.76
N VAL A 642 32.20 23.76 -36.06
CA VAL A 642 31.64 22.55 -36.70
C VAL A 642 30.13 22.67 -36.93
N CYS A 643 29.40 23.31 -36.01
CA CYS A 643 27.96 23.55 -36.18
C CYS A 643 27.64 24.57 -37.28
N PHE A 644 28.50 25.57 -37.50
CA PHE A 644 28.28 26.61 -38.53
C PHE A 644 28.48 26.08 -39.96
N LEU A 645 29.36 25.09 -40.15
CA LEU A 645 29.62 24.47 -41.45
C LEU A 645 28.51 23.49 -41.87
N LEU A 646 27.90 22.77 -40.92
CA LEU A 646 26.78 21.86 -41.20
C LEU A 646 25.48 22.61 -41.54
N PHE A 647 25.25 23.77 -40.93
CA PHE A 647 24.06 24.61 -41.20
C PHE A 647 24.08 25.21 -42.61
N PHE A 648 25.26 25.57 -43.15
CA PHE A 648 25.38 26.15 -44.49
C PHE A 648 25.23 25.13 -45.63
N THR A 649 25.57 23.86 -45.39
CA THR A 649 25.39 22.76 -46.35
C THR A 649 23.95 22.29 -46.46
N TRP A 650 23.16 22.39 -45.39
CA TRP A 650 21.74 22.01 -45.42
C TRP A 650 20.90 23.11 -46.08
N PHE A 651 21.16 24.38 -45.77
CA PHE A 651 20.40 25.52 -46.31
C PHE A 651 20.59 25.75 -47.83
N ASN A 652 21.69 25.28 -48.43
CA ASN A 652 21.93 25.37 -49.89
C ASN A 652 21.27 24.26 -50.71
N VAL A 653 20.79 23.18 -50.07
CA VAL A 653 20.12 22.06 -50.77
C VAL A 653 18.61 22.31 -50.89
N GLU A 654 18.02 23.07 -49.96
CA GLU A 654 16.57 23.38 -49.95
C GLU A 654 16.17 24.57 -50.87
N LEU A 655 17.12 25.40 -51.33
CA LEU A 655 16.86 26.63 -52.11
C LEU A 655 17.01 26.49 -53.64
N ARG A 656 17.13 25.26 -54.17
CA ARG A 656 17.12 24.99 -55.63
C ARG A 656 15.88 24.24 -56.14
N GLY A 657 14.82 24.16 -55.33
CA GLY A 657 13.53 23.65 -55.76
C GLY A 657 12.47 24.75 -55.72
N GLN A 658 12.02 25.18 -56.91
CA GLN A 658 10.84 26.02 -57.20
C GLN A 658 11.05 27.54 -57.32
N THR A 659 10.76 28.04 -58.53
CA THR A 659 10.06 29.31 -58.88
C THR A 659 9.95 29.39 -60.43
N PRO A 660 9.06 30.23 -61.03
CA PRO A 660 7.74 29.79 -61.48
C PRO A 660 7.44 30.14 -62.97
N SER A 661 6.21 29.85 -63.38
CA SER A 661 5.58 30.09 -64.67
C SER A 661 5.45 31.57 -65.09
N ALA A 662 5.56 31.85 -66.40
CA ALA A 662 4.78 32.87 -67.10
C ALA A 662 4.73 32.63 -68.62
N SER A 663 3.55 32.89 -69.17
CA SER A 663 2.98 32.70 -70.52
C SER A 663 3.65 33.39 -71.71
N SER A 664 3.55 32.78 -72.91
CA SER A 664 3.09 33.47 -74.14
C SER A 664 2.69 32.50 -75.28
N THR A 665 1.40 32.57 -75.66
CA THR A 665 0.80 32.51 -77.02
C THR A 665 1.53 31.81 -78.19
N SER A 666 0.90 30.80 -78.80
CA SER A 666 0.24 30.87 -80.14
C SER A 666 0.02 29.48 -80.79
N HIS A 667 -1.19 29.31 -81.32
CA HIS A 667 -1.82 28.22 -82.12
C HIS A 667 -1.06 27.77 -83.39
N PRO A 668 -1.61 26.87 -84.25
CA PRO A 668 -2.28 25.57 -84.04
C PRO A 668 -1.79 24.48 -85.03
N LEU A 669 -2.06 23.20 -84.73
CA LEU A 669 -2.77 22.21 -85.57
C LEU A 669 -2.75 20.84 -84.89
#